data_AF-A0A2J7PKD6-F1
#
_entry.id   AF-A0A2J7PKD6-F1
#
_cell.length_a   1.000
_cell.length_b   1.000
_cell.length_c   1.000
_cell.angle_alpha   90.00
_cell.angle_beta   90.00
_cell.angle_gamma   90.00
#
_symmetry.space_group_name_H-M   'P 1'
#
loop_
_entity.id
_entity.type
_entity.pdbx_description
1 polymer ?
#
loop_
_entity_poly.entity_id
_entity_poly.type
_entity_poly.pdbx_seq_one_letter_code
_entity_poly.pdbx_strand_id
1 'polypeptide(L)'
;MIEICEAMIIFGRKDETEDVPKPRFRGTRGEEFEHICEKEERTFAENLQAIRVVQQNILDVTASSWYDDIMRFRGQMKDTEMILENLMISVFEQVVNLEEGVHALQAFYYYSKRDGLRPLYDKKTVAVYKMFGEEIQATKKGLVEKKASCPAGLPPFAGRVLMIHLKKRHFTKLMKILDDAQWMPPCGMRDEVRTQYEELIVSMDDLARDLYEEWNDSLDENISARLDKPLIVRSHTRPGLLESNFDRVVGNICHEARIWERMKYDIPTVVQSVYNKWDKLKFVYESVLTVVMDYNQVIEALSDEERLLFRELINVCDKKINPGLFKLKWNTEISEKYLSDCSIHISELQHLVDDFKNFNLEIVSICEAICDTPLIYVDTSHVYELKELDCHLSNFRDEAMAKILAHYECIIQCIVTVYEGFEEYIPLMSQHWVHYINKMDGVIEEALKQCVRASLQVMLEALHGDGTTGPTQILKVSATLKNSAISFEPSLTTVATLITSTLPGIVDSLMPIPRLAEKFKLTPHNMQAFWAAVEKDDECKWQQGLITQEMATVVSQIQNYLKIWESFRDLWEVNTDLLIQRYENLKPSVSSFDADIRRCTGVVNNVQLQESVSPVHFIMINSMQLKHSIIEHCCIWQDKLAKLLLQLTYNRIRDSYHYTKENSEKVLRIPQSHKELEEANAVHQRLFSEIPEREAIFPVIRDQYDILLKYEVEITEDFINLLNGLGGDWKKFLSILEESEQKLERDKKGF
;
A
#
# COMPACT_ATOMS: atom_id res chain seq x y z
N MET A 1 -22.84 -71.18 -50.57
CA MET A 1 -22.69 -71.78 -49.22
C MET A 1 -21.25 -71.71 -48.74
N ILE A 2 -20.28 -72.26 -49.49
CA ILE A 2 -18.84 -72.21 -49.13
C ILE A 2 -18.36 -70.77 -48.84
N GLU A 3 -18.64 -69.83 -49.74
CA GLU A 3 -18.33 -68.39 -49.58
C GLU A 3 -18.95 -67.77 -48.31
N ILE A 4 -20.13 -68.23 -47.88
CA ILE A 4 -20.79 -67.74 -46.67
C ILE A 4 -20.08 -68.30 -45.43
N CYS A 5 -19.66 -69.56 -45.46
CA CYS A 5 -18.91 -70.20 -44.38
C CYS A 5 -17.51 -69.56 -44.22
N GLU A 6 -16.82 -69.26 -45.31
CA GLU A 6 -15.53 -68.54 -45.27
C GLU A 6 -15.68 -67.12 -44.69
N ALA A 7 -16.73 -66.40 -45.10
CA ALA A 7 -17.05 -65.08 -44.55
C ALA A 7 -17.44 -65.15 -43.06
N MET A 8 -18.09 -66.23 -42.61
CA MET A 8 -18.42 -66.46 -41.20
C MET A 8 -17.19 -66.63 -40.33
N ILE A 9 -16.14 -67.29 -40.84
CA ILE A 9 -14.87 -67.48 -40.12
C ILE A 9 -14.14 -66.14 -40.01
N ILE A 10 -14.06 -65.37 -41.10
CA ILE A 10 -13.24 -64.14 -41.17
C ILE A 10 -13.93 -62.93 -40.51
N PHE A 11 -15.20 -62.64 -40.82
CA PHE A 11 -15.92 -61.45 -40.31
C PHE A 11 -16.82 -61.77 -39.14
N GLY A 12 -17.35 -62.99 -39.08
CA GLY A 12 -18.21 -63.45 -37.98
C GLY A 12 -17.44 -63.99 -36.79
N ARG A 13 -16.12 -64.23 -36.93
CA ARG A 13 -15.26 -64.92 -35.95
C ARG A 13 -15.86 -66.23 -35.44
N LYS A 14 -16.60 -66.93 -36.32
CA LYS A 14 -17.26 -68.21 -36.04
C LYS A 14 -16.49 -69.31 -36.74
N ASP A 15 -15.34 -69.64 -36.18
CA ASP A 15 -14.63 -70.87 -36.52
C ASP A 15 -15.08 -71.97 -35.54
N GLU A 16 -15.20 -73.20 -36.03
CA GLU A 16 -15.54 -74.36 -35.20
C GLU A 16 -14.30 -74.90 -34.46
N THR A 17 -13.10 -74.49 -34.87
CA THR A 17 -11.82 -75.06 -34.41
C THR A 17 -10.95 -74.11 -33.57
N GLU A 18 -11.05 -72.78 -33.77
CA GLU A 18 -10.25 -71.78 -33.07
C GLU A 18 -11.11 -70.61 -32.56
N ASP A 19 -10.84 -70.13 -31.34
CA ASP A 19 -11.45 -68.88 -30.84
C ASP A 19 -10.67 -67.69 -31.38
N VAL A 20 -11.26 -66.94 -32.32
CA VAL A 20 -10.60 -65.80 -32.97
C VAL A 20 -10.71 -64.57 -32.06
N PRO A 21 -9.59 -64.08 -31.48
CA PRO A 21 -9.65 -62.96 -30.55
C PRO A 21 -10.08 -61.68 -31.25
N LYS A 22 -10.75 -60.79 -30.50
CA LYS A 22 -11.09 -59.46 -31.00
C LYS A 22 -9.80 -58.69 -31.39
N PRO A 23 -9.74 -58.04 -32.56
CA PRO A 23 -8.64 -57.19 -32.94
C PRO A 23 -8.60 -56.03 -31.96
N ARG A 24 -7.43 -55.85 -31.34
CA ARG A 24 -7.18 -54.73 -30.43
C ARG A 24 -6.16 -53.81 -31.06
N PHE A 25 -6.52 -52.54 -31.16
CA PHE A 25 -5.65 -51.52 -31.71
C PHE A 25 -5.13 -50.64 -30.57
N ARG A 26 -3.80 -50.51 -30.48
CA ARG A 26 -3.17 -49.59 -29.52
C ARG A 26 -2.95 -48.25 -30.20
N GLY A 27 -3.26 -47.15 -29.52
CA GLY A 27 -3.08 -45.79 -30.02
C GLY A 27 -4.22 -44.84 -29.63
N THR A 28 -4.08 -43.55 -29.93
CA THR A 28 -5.07 -42.52 -29.57
C THR A 28 -6.42 -42.70 -30.26
N ARG A 29 -6.43 -43.32 -31.46
CA ARG A 29 -7.66 -43.68 -32.20
C ARG A 29 -7.97 -45.18 -32.15
N GLY A 30 -7.35 -45.92 -31.23
CA GLY A 30 -7.53 -47.37 -31.08
C GLY A 30 -8.98 -47.76 -30.83
N GLU A 31 -9.67 -47.07 -29.92
CA GLU A 31 -11.09 -47.32 -29.60
C GLU A 31 -12.01 -47.02 -30.80
N GLU A 32 -11.69 -46.01 -31.61
CA GLU A 32 -12.44 -45.72 -32.84
C GLU A 32 -12.32 -46.87 -33.84
N PHE A 33 -11.10 -47.42 -34.02
CA PHE A 33 -10.88 -48.54 -34.90
C PHE A 33 -11.52 -49.84 -34.39
N GLU A 34 -11.50 -50.07 -33.09
CA GLU A 34 -12.21 -51.19 -32.46
C GLU A 34 -13.74 -51.04 -32.66
N HIS A 35 -14.29 -49.84 -32.48
CA HIS A 35 -15.71 -49.57 -32.76
C HIS A 35 -16.09 -49.78 -34.23
N ILE A 36 -15.23 -49.41 -35.17
CA ILE A 36 -15.46 -49.69 -36.59
C ILE A 36 -15.49 -51.20 -36.82
N CYS A 37 -14.52 -51.96 -36.29
CA CYS A 37 -14.53 -53.42 -36.37
C CYS A 37 -15.81 -54.02 -35.74
N GLU A 38 -16.24 -53.55 -34.56
CA GLU A 38 -17.48 -54.04 -33.93
C GLU A 38 -18.74 -53.69 -34.73
N LYS A 39 -18.77 -52.50 -35.36
CA LYS A 39 -19.86 -52.09 -36.23
C LYS A 39 -19.93 -52.99 -37.48
N GLU A 40 -18.78 -53.32 -38.07
CA GLU A 40 -18.72 -54.24 -39.19
C GLU A 40 -19.15 -55.66 -38.78
N GLU A 41 -18.77 -56.13 -37.59
CA GLU A 41 -19.25 -57.43 -37.08
C GLU A 41 -20.78 -57.47 -36.87
N ARG A 42 -21.38 -56.38 -36.36
CA ARG A 42 -22.84 -56.27 -36.22
C ARG A 42 -23.52 -56.24 -37.58
N THR A 43 -23.00 -55.45 -38.51
CA THR A 43 -23.52 -55.35 -39.88
C THR A 43 -23.43 -56.73 -40.57
N PHE A 44 -22.32 -57.44 -40.40
CA PHE A 44 -22.16 -58.81 -40.89
C PHE A 44 -23.18 -59.76 -40.25
N ALA A 45 -23.41 -59.67 -38.94
CA ALA A 45 -24.39 -60.51 -38.23
C ALA A 45 -25.83 -60.25 -38.70
N GLU A 46 -26.20 -59.00 -38.97
CA GLU A 46 -27.50 -58.63 -39.55
C GLU A 46 -27.67 -59.21 -40.96
N ASN A 47 -26.65 -59.07 -41.81
CA ASN A 47 -26.65 -59.63 -43.17
C ASN A 47 -26.75 -61.16 -43.16
N LEU A 48 -26.07 -61.81 -42.21
CA LEU A 48 -26.15 -63.24 -42.01
C LEU A 48 -27.52 -63.68 -41.48
N GLN A 49 -28.16 -62.89 -40.61
CA GLN A 49 -29.52 -63.15 -40.15
C GLN A 49 -30.53 -63.02 -41.30
N ALA A 50 -30.36 -62.06 -42.20
CA ALA A 50 -31.18 -61.95 -43.41
C ALA A 50 -31.10 -63.21 -44.28
N ILE A 51 -29.89 -63.78 -44.46
CA ILE A 51 -29.72 -65.08 -45.14
C ILE A 51 -30.37 -66.22 -44.36
N ARG A 52 -30.24 -66.25 -43.03
CA ARG A 52 -30.85 -67.31 -42.20
C ARG A 52 -32.37 -67.35 -42.31
N VAL A 53 -33.03 -66.21 -42.46
CA VAL A 53 -34.49 -66.16 -42.69
C VAL A 53 -34.85 -66.86 -44.00
N VAL A 54 -34.00 -66.73 -45.01
CA VAL A 54 -34.19 -67.30 -46.35
C VAL A 54 -33.53 -68.69 -46.50
N GLN A 55 -33.11 -69.32 -45.40
CA GLN A 55 -32.34 -70.58 -45.42
C GLN A 55 -33.00 -71.73 -46.19
N GLN A 56 -34.33 -71.75 -46.25
CA GLN A 56 -35.10 -72.78 -46.94
C GLN A 56 -34.96 -72.70 -48.46
N ASN A 57 -34.66 -71.51 -49.01
CA ASN A 57 -34.51 -71.29 -50.44
C ASN A 57 -33.07 -71.54 -50.94
N ILE A 58 -32.11 -71.80 -50.05
CA ILE A 58 -30.68 -71.99 -50.40
C ILE A 58 -30.46 -73.24 -51.28
N LEU A 59 -31.26 -74.29 -51.05
CA LEU A 59 -31.16 -75.57 -51.75
C LEU A 59 -32.31 -75.79 -52.75
N ASP A 60 -33.24 -74.83 -52.87
CA ASP A 60 -34.33 -74.89 -53.83
C ASP A 60 -33.90 -74.31 -55.18
N VAL A 61 -33.66 -75.19 -56.14
CA VAL A 61 -33.20 -74.84 -57.50
C VAL A 61 -34.30 -74.12 -58.32
N THR A 62 -35.57 -74.17 -57.87
CA THR A 62 -36.71 -73.56 -58.58
C THR A 62 -37.02 -72.12 -58.14
N ALA A 63 -36.47 -71.68 -57.00
CA ALA A 63 -36.66 -70.34 -56.47
C ALA A 63 -35.62 -69.36 -57.05
N SER A 64 -36.02 -68.52 -58.01
CA SER A 64 -35.13 -67.49 -58.60
C SER A 64 -34.74 -66.38 -57.62
N SER A 65 -35.48 -66.20 -56.51
CA SER A 65 -35.23 -65.18 -55.50
C SER A 65 -33.89 -65.34 -54.76
N TRP A 66 -33.36 -66.56 -54.65
CA TRP A 66 -32.08 -66.82 -53.98
C TRP A 66 -30.89 -66.10 -54.67
N TYR A 67 -30.94 -65.94 -56.00
CA TYR A 67 -29.89 -65.23 -56.73
C TYR A 67 -29.83 -63.74 -56.37
N ASP A 68 -30.98 -63.12 -56.14
CA ASP A 68 -31.03 -61.72 -55.71
C ASP A 68 -30.50 -61.55 -54.28
N ASP A 69 -30.85 -62.48 -53.38
CA ASP A 69 -30.40 -62.48 -51.99
C ASP A 69 -28.89 -62.71 -51.85
N ILE A 70 -28.30 -63.65 -52.61
CA ILE A 70 -26.86 -63.88 -52.60
C ILE A 70 -26.07 -62.73 -53.26
N MET A 71 -26.63 -62.07 -54.29
CA MET A 71 -26.00 -60.89 -54.89
C MET A 71 -26.03 -59.70 -53.93
N ARG A 72 -27.11 -59.53 -53.18
CA ARG A 72 -27.19 -58.54 -52.10
C ARG A 72 -26.15 -58.80 -51.01
N PHE A 73 -25.98 -60.05 -50.59
CA PHE A 73 -24.95 -60.44 -49.62
C PHE A 73 -23.54 -60.17 -50.15
N ARG A 74 -23.24 -60.54 -51.41
CA ARG A 74 -21.93 -60.27 -52.04
C ARG A 74 -21.63 -58.78 -52.13
N GLY A 75 -22.63 -57.96 -52.46
CA GLY A 75 -22.50 -56.50 -52.45
C GLY A 75 -22.10 -55.99 -51.07
N GLN A 76 -22.82 -56.39 -50.04
CA GLN A 76 -22.51 -56.02 -48.65
C GLN A 76 -21.15 -56.54 -48.17
N MET A 77 -20.75 -57.74 -48.60
CA MET A 77 -19.43 -58.30 -48.28
C MET A 77 -18.29 -57.52 -48.92
N LYS A 78 -18.51 -56.97 -50.12
CA LYS A 78 -17.56 -56.09 -50.80
C LYS A 78 -17.47 -54.73 -50.12
N ASP A 79 -18.60 -54.21 -49.63
CA ASP A 79 -18.62 -52.96 -48.85
C ASP A 79 -17.84 -53.11 -47.54
N THR A 80 -18.02 -54.22 -46.81
CA THR A 80 -17.24 -54.54 -45.60
C THR A 80 -15.75 -54.71 -45.90
N GLU A 81 -15.37 -55.33 -47.03
CA GLU A 81 -13.95 -55.37 -47.46
C GLU A 81 -13.38 -53.97 -47.68
N MET A 82 -14.09 -53.11 -48.41
CA MET A 82 -13.67 -51.74 -48.67
C MET A 82 -13.51 -50.93 -47.37
N ILE A 83 -14.39 -51.14 -46.38
CA ILE A 83 -14.28 -50.51 -45.07
C ILE A 83 -13.01 -50.98 -44.34
N LEU A 84 -12.70 -52.29 -44.40
CA LEU A 84 -11.50 -52.85 -43.76
C LEU A 84 -10.20 -52.48 -44.48
N GLU A 85 -10.21 -52.33 -45.80
CA GLU A 85 -9.09 -51.78 -46.57
C GLU A 85 -8.77 -50.36 -46.09
N ASN A 86 -9.79 -49.49 -46.02
CA ASN A 86 -9.64 -48.11 -45.55
C ASN A 86 -9.19 -48.05 -44.09
N LEU A 87 -9.70 -48.94 -43.24
CA LEU A 87 -9.28 -49.05 -41.84
C LEU A 87 -7.82 -49.49 -41.75
N MET A 88 -7.37 -50.49 -42.53
CA MET A 88 -5.97 -50.91 -42.58
C MET A 88 -5.06 -49.75 -43.02
N ILE A 89 -5.44 -48.99 -44.05
CA ILE A 89 -4.67 -47.81 -44.47
C ILE A 89 -4.58 -46.79 -43.32
N SER A 90 -5.70 -46.46 -42.69
CA SER A 90 -5.80 -45.47 -41.61
C SER A 90 -5.02 -45.86 -40.35
N VAL A 91 -4.97 -47.15 -40.01
CA VAL A 91 -4.17 -47.64 -38.88
C VAL A 91 -2.67 -47.50 -39.19
N PHE A 92 -2.23 -47.89 -40.39
CA PHE A 92 -0.82 -47.78 -40.77
C PHE A 92 -0.34 -46.35 -41.02
N GLU A 93 -1.23 -45.37 -41.20
CA GLU A 93 -0.87 -43.94 -41.18
C GLU A 93 -0.48 -43.45 -39.78
N GLN A 94 -0.95 -44.12 -38.72
CA GLN A 94 -0.65 -43.76 -37.33
C GLN A 94 0.55 -44.52 -36.75
N VAL A 95 1.02 -45.57 -37.43
CA VAL A 95 2.15 -46.36 -36.96
C VAL A 95 3.44 -45.56 -37.15
N VAL A 96 4.11 -45.27 -36.04
CA VAL A 96 5.42 -44.57 -36.04
C VAL A 96 6.55 -45.54 -35.69
N ASN A 97 6.26 -46.56 -34.86
CA ASN A 97 7.24 -47.48 -34.33
C ASN A 97 7.10 -48.90 -34.89
N LEU A 98 8.21 -49.66 -34.89
CA LEU A 98 8.21 -51.06 -35.28
C LEU A 98 7.24 -51.91 -34.44
N GLU A 99 7.25 -51.73 -33.11
CA GLU A 99 6.39 -52.50 -32.19
C GLU A 99 4.90 -52.29 -32.51
N GLU A 100 4.50 -51.04 -32.78
CA GLU A 100 3.14 -50.69 -33.19
C GLU A 100 2.79 -51.30 -34.55
N GLY A 101 3.74 -51.29 -35.50
CA GLY A 101 3.55 -51.91 -36.82
C GLY A 101 3.35 -53.41 -36.74
N VAL A 102 4.11 -54.11 -35.89
CA VAL A 102 3.96 -55.54 -35.65
C VAL A 102 2.62 -55.85 -34.99
N HIS A 103 2.19 -55.06 -34.00
CA HIS A 103 0.89 -55.22 -33.37
C HIS A 103 -0.28 -54.93 -34.31
N ALA A 104 -0.17 -53.92 -35.17
CA ALA A 104 -1.17 -53.61 -36.19
C ALA A 104 -1.30 -54.77 -37.19
N LEU A 105 -0.18 -55.33 -37.66
CA LEU A 105 -0.18 -56.53 -38.51
C LEU A 105 -0.86 -57.72 -37.80
N GLN A 106 -0.62 -57.90 -36.50
CA GLN A 106 -1.23 -58.99 -35.73
C GLN A 106 -2.76 -58.87 -35.67
N ALA A 107 -3.27 -57.64 -35.48
CA ALA A 107 -4.71 -57.38 -35.46
C ALA A 107 -5.37 -57.65 -36.83
N PHE A 108 -4.63 -57.49 -37.93
CA PHE A 108 -5.12 -57.74 -39.29
C PHE A 108 -4.89 -59.16 -39.82
N TYR A 109 -4.19 -60.01 -39.07
CA TYR A 109 -3.79 -61.34 -39.54
C TYR A 109 -4.97 -62.20 -40.04
N TYR A 110 -6.07 -62.26 -39.29
CA TYR A 110 -7.25 -63.05 -39.69
C TYR A 110 -7.97 -62.47 -40.91
N TYR A 111 -8.00 -61.14 -41.04
CA TYR A 111 -8.56 -60.45 -42.21
C TYR A 111 -7.71 -60.67 -43.47
N SER A 112 -6.40 -60.86 -43.32
CA SER A 112 -5.47 -61.14 -44.43
C SER A 112 -5.68 -62.48 -45.13
N LYS A 113 -6.42 -63.42 -44.51
CA LYS A 113 -6.76 -64.71 -45.12
C LYS A 113 -7.71 -64.57 -46.32
N ARG A 114 -8.35 -63.41 -46.52
CA ARG A 114 -9.23 -63.13 -47.66
C ARG A 114 -8.42 -62.59 -48.86
N ASP A 115 -8.69 -63.09 -50.05
CA ASP A 115 -7.92 -62.79 -51.27
C ASP A 115 -7.89 -61.29 -51.63
N GLY A 116 -8.94 -60.53 -51.30
CA GLY A 116 -8.97 -59.08 -51.53
C GLY A 116 -8.01 -58.27 -50.66
N LEU A 117 -7.81 -58.67 -49.40
CA LEU A 117 -7.03 -57.91 -48.40
C LEU A 117 -5.56 -58.29 -48.34
N ARG A 118 -5.20 -59.47 -48.86
CA ARG A 118 -3.84 -60.02 -48.83
C ARG A 118 -2.77 -59.12 -49.50
N PRO A 119 -2.98 -58.53 -50.70
CA PRO A 119 -1.97 -57.68 -51.33
C PRO A 119 -1.67 -56.40 -50.54
N LEU A 120 -2.69 -55.83 -49.89
CA LEU A 120 -2.52 -54.66 -49.03
C LEU A 120 -1.72 -55.03 -47.78
N TYR A 121 -2.04 -56.17 -47.17
CA TYR A 121 -1.33 -56.68 -46.00
C TYR A 121 0.16 -56.95 -46.30
N ASP A 122 0.48 -57.63 -47.41
CA ASP A 122 1.87 -57.89 -47.82
C ASP A 122 2.65 -56.58 -48.04
N LYS A 123 2.02 -55.57 -48.66
CA LYS A 123 2.61 -54.23 -48.84
C LYS A 123 2.91 -53.55 -47.51
N LYS A 124 2.03 -53.70 -46.51
CA LYS A 124 2.23 -53.15 -45.16
C LYS A 124 3.30 -53.91 -44.38
N THR A 125 3.42 -55.23 -44.55
CA THR A 125 4.53 -56.02 -43.97
C THR A 125 5.89 -55.54 -44.46
N VAL A 126 6.03 -55.24 -45.76
CA VAL A 126 7.26 -54.65 -46.31
C VAL A 126 7.56 -53.27 -45.70
N ALA A 127 6.54 -52.44 -45.47
CA ALA A 127 6.71 -51.13 -44.83
C ALA A 127 7.24 -51.26 -43.38
N VAL A 128 6.79 -52.25 -42.62
CA VAL A 128 7.27 -52.54 -41.27
C VAL A 128 8.75 -52.92 -41.25
N TYR A 129 9.19 -53.81 -42.14
CA TYR A 129 10.62 -54.13 -42.29
C TYR A 129 11.45 -52.91 -42.75
N LYS A 130 10.89 -52.05 -43.61
CA LYS A 130 11.56 -50.82 -44.03
C LYS A 130 11.78 -49.85 -42.88
N MET A 131 10.78 -49.68 -42.00
CA MET A 131 10.92 -48.84 -40.79
C MET A 131 12.06 -49.34 -39.89
N PHE A 132 12.19 -50.66 -39.70
CA PHE A 132 13.31 -51.22 -38.94
C PHE A 132 14.66 -50.97 -39.61
N GLY A 133 14.75 -51.17 -40.94
CA GLY A 133 15.96 -50.87 -41.71
C GLY A 133 16.37 -49.39 -41.63
N GLU A 134 15.42 -48.47 -41.71
CA GLU A 134 15.66 -47.03 -41.54
C GLU A 134 16.16 -46.69 -40.12
N GLU A 135 15.61 -47.32 -39.08
CA GLU A 135 16.04 -47.14 -37.68
C GLU A 135 17.48 -47.66 -37.44
N ILE A 136 17.84 -48.81 -38.04
CA ILE A 136 19.19 -49.37 -38.02
C ILE A 136 20.17 -48.41 -38.72
N GLN A 137 19.84 -47.92 -39.91
CA GLN A 137 20.71 -46.99 -40.64
C GLN A 137 20.87 -45.66 -39.90
N ALA A 138 19.79 -45.11 -39.34
CA ALA A 138 19.84 -43.90 -38.52
C ALA A 138 20.76 -44.09 -37.31
N THR A 139 20.71 -45.27 -36.68
CA THR A 139 21.60 -45.59 -35.55
C THR A 139 23.04 -45.76 -35.99
N LYS A 140 23.31 -46.43 -37.11
CA LYS A 140 24.67 -46.58 -37.67
C LYS A 140 25.28 -45.21 -37.96
N LYS A 141 24.54 -44.31 -38.59
CA LYS A 141 24.95 -42.92 -38.83
C LYS A 141 25.21 -42.17 -37.51
N GLY A 142 24.29 -42.30 -36.57
CA GLY A 142 24.40 -41.68 -35.26
C GLY A 142 25.57 -42.20 -34.40
N LEU A 143 26.02 -43.46 -34.56
CA LEU A 143 27.20 -43.98 -33.88
C LEU A 143 28.49 -43.35 -34.42
N VAL A 144 28.56 -43.10 -35.73
CA VAL A 144 29.69 -42.44 -36.38
C VAL A 144 29.76 -40.96 -35.99
N GLU A 145 28.62 -40.26 -36.01
CA GLU A 145 28.54 -38.84 -35.62
C GLU A 145 28.76 -38.63 -34.12
N LYS A 146 28.22 -39.51 -33.25
CA LYS A 146 28.38 -39.43 -31.80
C LYS A 146 29.76 -39.85 -31.28
N LYS A 147 30.72 -40.21 -32.13
CA LYS A 147 32.14 -40.23 -31.73
C LYS A 147 32.59 -38.90 -31.10
N ALA A 148 31.88 -37.80 -31.40
CA ALA A 148 32.22 -36.46 -30.91
C ALA A 148 31.50 -36.00 -29.61
N SER A 149 30.33 -36.54 -29.23
CA SER A 149 29.52 -35.94 -28.15
C SER A 149 28.94 -36.95 -27.15
N CYS A 150 29.33 -36.80 -25.88
CA CYS A 150 28.65 -37.45 -24.76
C CYS A 150 27.42 -36.64 -24.31
N PRO A 151 26.34 -37.29 -23.84
CA PRO A 151 25.31 -36.62 -23.06
C PRO A 151 25.93 -35.98 -21.81
N ALA A 152 25.52 -34.74 -21.50
CA ALA A 152 26.01 -34.03 -20.31
C ALA A 152 25.71 -34.81 -19.01
N GLY A 153 26.69 -34.89 -18.12
CA GLY A 153 26.57 -35.55 -16.82
C GLY A 153 27.04 -37.01 -16.77
N LEU A 154 27.32 -37.65 -17.91
CA LEU A 154 27.99 -38.95 -17.95
C LEU A 154 29.48 -38.80 -18.26
N PRO A 155 30.34 -39.65 -17.69
CA PRO A 155 31.75 -39.63 -18.03
C PRO A 155 32.04 -39.88 -19.51
N PRO A 156 33.15 -39.35 -20.04
CA PRO A 156 33.46 -39.39 -21.46
C PRO A 156 33.56 -40.81 -22.02
N PHE A 157 34.17 -41.77 -21.31
CA PHE A 157 34.37 -43.12 -21.83
C PHE A 157 33.22 -44.05 -21.43
N ALA A 158 33.03 -44.24 -20.12
CA ALA A 158 32.03 -45.16 -19.59
C ALA A 158 30.59 -44.78 -19.97
N GLY A 159 30.30 -43.48 -20.12
CA GLY A 159 29.00 -42.98 -20.55
C GLY A 159 28.66 -43.36 -21.99
N ARG A 160 29.64 -43.34 -22.90
CA ARG A 160 29.46 -43.73 -24.31
C ARG A 160 29.14 -45.21 -24.41
N VAL A 161 29.90 -46.04 -23.70
CA VAL A 161 29.69 -47.50 -23.69
C VAL A 161 28.33 -47.86 -23.10
N LEU A 162 27.89 -47.19 -22.03
CA LEU A 162 26.55 -47.38 -21.49
C LEU A 162 25.46 -47.09 -22.53
N MET A 163 25.59 -46.01 -23.31
CA MET A 163 24.64 -45.68 -24.38
C MET A 163 24.62 -46.72 -25.49
N ILE A 164 25.79 -47.26 -25.84
CA ILE A 164 25.92 -48.34 -26.82
C ILE A 164 25.18 -49.59 -26.31
N HIS A 165 25.37 -50.00 -25.05
CA HIS A 165 24.66 -51.14 -24.46
C HIS A 165 23.14 -50.95 -24.42
N LEU A 166 22.66 -49.75 -24.09
CA LEU A 166 21.22 -49.44 -24.09
C LEU A 166 20.62 -49.57 -25.49
N LYS A 167 21.29 -49.01 -26.50
CA LYS A 167 20.88 -49.14 -27.90
C LYS A 167 20.91 -50.60 -28.35
N LYS A 168 21.97 -51.33 -28.05
CA LYS A 168 22.07 -52.77 -28.33
C LYS A 168 20.90 -53.54 -27.73
N ARG A 169 20.56 -53.29 -26.47
CA ARG A 169 19.41 -53.94 -25.80
C ARG A 169 18.08 -53.62 -26.48
N HIS A 170 17.88 -52.38 -26.92
CA HIS A 170 16.69 -51.97 -27.69
C HIS A 170 16.57 -52.75 -29.00
N PHE A 171 17.62 -52.77 -29.82
CA PHE A 171 17.61 -53.51 -31.08
C PHE A 171 17.45 -55.02 -30.89
N THR A 172 18.07 -55.60 -29.85
CA THR A 172 17.84 -57.02 -29.51
C THR A 172 16.39 -57.31 -29.11
N LYS A 173 15.71 -56.38 -28.43
CA LYS A 173 14.28 -56.52 -28.12
C LYS A 173 13.44 -56.46 -29.39
N LEU A 174 13.70 -55.50 -30.28
CA LEU A 174 12.99 -55.38 -31.55
C LEU A 174 13.18 -56.61 -32.44
N MET A 175 14.40 -57.14 -32.51
CA MET A 175 14.69 -58.37 -33.25
C MET A 175 13.94 -59.58 -32.68
N LYS A 176 13.86 -59.71 -31.34
CA LYS A 176 13.06 -60.75 -30.70
C LYS A 176 11.58 -60.66 -31.07
N ILE A 177 11.00 -59.45 -31.08
CA ILE A 177 9.61 -59.24 -31.50
C ILE A 177 9.38 -59.70 -32.94
N LEU A 178 10.35 -59.47 -33.83
CA LEU A 178 10.31 -59.94 -35.22
C LEU A 178 10.49 -61.46 -35.35
N ASP A 179 11.35 -62.07 -34.53
CA ASP A 179 11.57 -63.52 -34.51
C ASP A 179 10.37 -64.28 -33.93
N ASP A 180 9.69 -63.72 -32.93
CA ASP A 180 8.45 -64.24 -32.34
C ASP A 180 7.27 -64.14 -33.33
N ALA A 181 7.32 -63.20 -34.29
CA ALA A 181 6.29 -62.99 -35.29
C ALA A 181 6.38 -63.95 -36.50
N GLN A 182 6.44 -65.26 -36.25
CA GLN A 182 6.53 -66.30 -37.29
C GLN A 182 5.30 -66.40 -38.21
N TRP A 183 4.19 -65.78 -37.81
CA TRP A 183 2.94 -65.68 -38.58
C TRP A 183 3.01 -64.66 -39.72
N MET A 184 4.04 -63.83 -39.81
CA MET A 184 4.19 -62.87 -40.91
C MET A 184 4.56 -63.55 -42.22
N PRO A 185 4.03 -63.08 -43.37
CA PRO A 185 4.40 -63.57 -44.69
C PRO A 185 5.92 -63.44 -44.95
N PRO A 186 6.55 -64.43 -45.59
CA PRO A 186 7.96 -64.34 -45.96
C PRO A 186 8.17 -63.19 -46.95
N CYS A 187 8.95 -62.20 -46.54
CA CYS A 187 9.32 -61.03 -47.36
C CYS A 187 10.79 -61.10 -47.76
N GLY A 188 11.12 -60.73 -49.00
CA GLY A 188 12.52 -60.71 -49.49
C GLY A 188 13.44 -59.73 -48.73
N MET A 189 12.87 -58.69 -48.10
CA MET A 189 13.60 -57.71 -47.28
C MET A 189 13.98 -58.23 -45.89
N ARG A 190 13.40 -59.36 -45.44
CA ARG A 190 13.60 -59.88 -44.09
C ARG A 190 15.06 -60.25 -43.84
N ASP A 191 15.68 -60.95 -44.79
CA ASP A 191 17.04 -61.44 -44.65
C ASP A 191 18.06 -60.30 -44.74
N GLU A 192 17.82 -59.32 -45.63
CA GLU A 192 18.66 -58.11 -45.73
C GLU A 192 18.68 -57.33 -44.41
N VAL A 193 17.51 -57.05 -43.83
CA VAL A 193 17.42 -56.29 -42.57
C VAL A 193 18.03 -57.08 -41.39
N ARG A 194 17.90 -58.41 -41.38
CA ARG A 194 18.58 -59.28 -40.39
C ARG A 194 20.10 -59.18 -40.50
N THR A 195 20.67 -59.24 -41.71
CA THR A 195 22.11 -59.08 -41.91
C THR A 195 22.61 -57.70 -41.46
N GLN A 196 21.86 -56.64 -41.78
CA GLN A 196 22.20 -55.27 -41.34
C GLN A 196 22.15 -55.12 -39.81
N TYR A 197 21.22 -55.80 -39.14
CA TYR A 197 21.16 -55.87 -37.67
C TYR A 197 22.37 -56.59 -37.08
N GLU A 198 22.74 -57.76 -37.63
CA GLU A 198 23.90 -58.53 -37.15
C GLU A 198 25.20 -57.72 -37.28
N GLU A 199 25.42 -57.06 -38.42
CA GLU A 199 26.56 -56.15 -38.62
C GLU A 199 26.57 -55.00 -37.61
N LEU A 200 25.40 -54.41 -37.32
CA LEU A 200 25.29 -53.30 -36.36
C LEU A 200 25.70 -53.76 -34.96
N ILE A 201 25.24 -54.94 -34.50
CA ILE A 201 25.57 -55.45 -33.17
C ILE A 201 27.08 -55.70 -33.03
N VAL A 202 27.71 -56.31 -34.03
CA VAL A 202 29.17 -56.54 -34.03
C VAL A 202 29.91 -55.19 -33.95
N SER A 203 29.52 -54.22 -34.78
CA SER A 203 30.14 -52.89 -34.75
C SER A 203 29.98 -52.15 -33.41
N MET A 204 28.86 -52.37 -32.71
CA MET A 204 28.64 -51.80 -31.37
C MET A 204 29.55 -52.45 -30.32
N ASP A 205 29.79 -53.76 -30.40
CA ASP A 205 30.67 -54.48 -29.48
C ASP A 205 32.15 -54.12 -29.69
N ASP A 206 32.57 -53.93 -30.94
CA ASP A 206 33.94 -53.49 -31.25
C ASP A 206 34.18 -52.06 -30.73
N LEU A 207 33.25 -51.12 -30.99
CA LEU A 207 33.35 -49.76 -30.44
C LEU A 207 33.37 -49.71 -28.91
N ALA A 208 32.64 -50.61 -28.24
CA ALA A 208 32.66 -50.69 -26.78
C ALA A 208 34.02 -51.16 -26.23
N ARG A 209 34.69 -52.06 -26.96
CA ARG A 209 36.03 -52.55 -26.62
C ARG A 209 37.10 -51.49 -26.87
N ASP A 210 37.07 -50.85 -28.03
CA ASP A 210 38.01 -49.78 -28.40
C ASP A 210 37.98 -48.65 -27.34
N LEU A 211 36.79 -48.22 -26.92
CA LEU A 211 36.62 -47.19 -25.89
C LEU A 211 37.14 -47.61 -24.50
N TYR A 212 37.11 -48.90 -24.19
CA TYR A 212 37.65 -49.43 -22.94
C TYR A 212 39.19 -49.51 -22.98
N GLU A 213 39.76 -49.88 -24.12
CA GLU A 213 41.22 -49.85 -24.35
C GLU A 213 41.76 -48.42 -24.33
N GLU A 214 41.11 -47.48 -25.03
CA GLU A 214 41.44 -46.04 -24.97
C GLU A 214 41.38 -45.48 -23.54
N TRP A 215 40.38 -45.92 -22.75
CA TRP A 215 40.30 -45.54 -21.34
C TRP A 215 41.49 -46.06 -20.55
N ASN A 216 41.85 -47.34 -20.70
CA ASN A 216 43.00 -47.93 -20.02
C ASN A 216 44.31 -47.22 -20.38
N ASP A 217 44.50 -46.86 -21.65
CA ASP A 217 45.69 -46.13 -22.12
C ASP A 217 45.74 -44.68 -21.61
N SER A 218 44.57 -44.08 -21.34
CA SER A 218 44.47 -42.72 -20.78
C SER A 218 44.79 -42.63 -19.28
N LEU A 219 44.93 -43.77 -18.60
CA LEU A 219 45.24 -43.81 -17.17
C LEU A 219 46.72 -43.52 -16.93
N ASP A 220 47.02 -42.37 -16.32
CA ASP A 220 48.37 -42.06 -15.85
C ASP A 220 48.82 -43.04 -14.75
N GLU A 221 50.07 -43.49 -14.78
CA GLU A 221 50.64 -44.42 -13.78
C GLU A 221 50.67 -43.85 -12.34
N ASN A 222 50.50 -42.53 -12.16
CA ASN A 222 50.69 -41.81 -10.90
C ASN A 222 49.42 -41.10 -10.37
N ILE A 223 48.25 -41.76 -10.43
CA ILE A 223 46.99 -41.24 -9.85
C ILE A 223 47.13 -40.96 -8.34
N SER A 224 47.91 -41.79 -7.64
CA SER A 224 48.19 -41.64 -6.21
C SER A 224 48.99 -40.37 -5.86
N ALA A 225 49.95 -39.97 -6.70
CA ALA A 225 50.74 -38.76 -6.49
C ALA A 225 49.89 -37.48 -6.63
N ARG A 226 48.80 -37.51 -7.40
CA ARG A 226 47.85 -36.39 -7.52
C ARG A 226 47.04 -36.16 -6.24
N LEU A 227 46.97 -37.15 -5.34
CA LEU A 227 46.32 -37.08 -4.03
C LEU A 227 47.22 -36.50 -2.92
N ASP A 228 48.51 -36.24 -3.19
CA ASP A 228 49.43 -35.67 -2.19
C ASP A 228 49.36 -34.13 -2.07
N LYS A 229 48.29 -33.54 -2.61
CA LYS A 229 47.96 -32.10 -2.52
C LYS A 229 47.25 -31.77 -1.19
N PRO A 230 47.38 -30.55 -0.65
CA PRO A 230 46.63 -30.11 0.54
C PRO A 230 45.12 -30.09 0.25
N LEU A 231 44.29 -30.21 1.28
CA LEU A 231 42.83 -30.29 1.15
C LEU A 231 42.20 -28.99 0.63
N ILE A 232 42.66 -27.86 1.16
CA ILE A 232 42.10 -26.54 0.90
C ILE A 232 43.22 -25.64 0.37
N VAL A 233 42.89 -24.76 -0.58
CA VAL A 233 43.78 -23.71 -1.08
C VAL A 233 43.04 -22.38 -1.02
N ARG A 234 43.75 -21.29 -0.75
CA ARG A 234 43.17 -19.94 -0.85
C ARG A 234 42.94 -19.62 -2.33
N SER A 235 41.72 -19.19 -2.65
CA SER A 235 41.34 -18.85 -4.02
C SER A 235 42.27 -17.78 -4.58
N HIS A 236 42.79 -18.00 -5.79
CA HIS A 236 43.60 -17.01 -6.51
C HIS A 236 42.73 -15.99 -7.25
N THR A 237 41.45 -16.31 -7.46
CA THR A 237 40.48 -15.48 -8.19
C THR A 237 39.71 -14.54 -7.26
N ARG A 238 39.50 -14.91 -5.99
CA ARG A 238 38.89 -14.05 -4.97
C ARG A 238 39.72 -14.04 -3.68
N PRO A 239 40.44 -12.94 -3.36
CA PRO A 239 41.26 -12.88 -2.15
C PRO A 239 40.37 -12.99 -0.91
N GLY A 240 40.68 -13.95 -0.04
CA GLY A 240 39.95 -14.21 1.21
C GLY A 240 39.06 -15.45 1.20
N LEU A 241 38.70 -15.99 0.02
CA LEU A 241 37.89 -17.20 -0.09
C LEU A 241 38.72 -18.48 -0.14
N LEU A 242 38.10 -19.57 0.28
CA LEU A 242 38.69 -20.91 0.27
C LEU A 242 38.17 -21.71 -0.94
N GLU A 243 39.03 -22.56 -1.50
CA GLU A 243 38.70 -23.49 -2.56
C GLU A 243 39.17 -24.90 -2.17
N SER A 244 38.35 -25.90 -2.50
CA SER A 244 38.74 -27.31 -2.36
C SER A 244 39.75 -27.67 -3.44
N ASN A 245 40.93 -28.13 -3.04
CA ASN A 245 42.01 -28.51 -3.94
C ASN A 245 41.93 -30.00 -4.29
N PHE A 246 40.77 -30.42 -4.79
CA PHE A 246 40.55 -31.77 -5.26
C PHE A 246 40.78 -31.87 -6.77
N ASP A 247 41.52 -32.89 -7.20
CA ASP A 247 41.80 -33.11 -8.61
C ASP A 247 40.58 -33.71 -9.31
N ARG A 248 39.89 -32.90 -10.13
CA ARG A 248 38.68 -33.29 -10.87
C ARG A 248 38.90 -34.52 -11.76
N VAL A 249 40.14 -34.75 -12.21
CA VAL A 249 40.49 -35.90 -13.04
C VAL A 249 40.35 -37.20 -12.23
N VAL A 250 40.76 -37.21 -10.96
CA VAL A 250 40.63 -38.38 -10.08
C VAL A 250 39.16 -38.71 -9.82
N GLY A 251 38.33 -37.68 -9.62
CA GLY A 251 36.89 -37.86 -9.43
C GLY A 251 36.20 -38.46 -10.66
N ASN A 252 36.56 -38.00 -11.86
CA ASN A 252 36.03 -38.55 -13.11
C ASN A 252 36.44 -40.00 -13.32
N ILE A 253 37.72 -40.35 -13.08
CA ILE A 253 38.23 -41.72 -13.20
C ILE A 253 37.52 -42.67 -12.21
N CYS A 254 37.30 -42.25 -10.96
CA CYS A 254 36.57 -43.07 -9.99
C CYS A 254 35.09 -43.22 -10.35
N HIS A 255 34.47 -42.18 -10.91
CA HIS A 255 33.09 -42.28 -11.41
C HIS A 255 33.00 -43.23 -12.62
N GLU A 256 33.98 -43.20 -13.52
CA GLU A 256 34.11 -44.15 -14.64
C GLU A 256 34.31 -45.58 -14.14
N ALA A 257 35.25 -45.80 -13.23
CA ALA A 257 35.51 -47.12 -12.64
C ALA A 257 34.24 -47.74 -12.02
N ARG A 258 33.41 -46.95 -11.33
CA ARG A 258 32.12 -47.41 -10.80
C ARG A 258 31.14 -47.85 -11.88
N ILE A 259 31.11 -47.13 -13.00
CA ILE A 259 30.25 -47.46 -14.13
C ILE A 259 30.78 -48.72 -14.85
N TRP A 260 32.08 -48.85 -15.02
CA TRP A 260 32.74 -50.05 -15.57
C TRP A 260 32.47 -51.29 -14.72
N GLU A 261 32.56 -51.18 -13.39
CA GLU A 261 32.22 -52.26 -12.44
C GLU A 261 30.78 -52.73 -12.63
N ARG A 262 29.83 -51.80 -12.73
CA ARG A 262 28.40 -52.11 -12.96
C ARG A 262 28.17 -52.77 -14.31
N MET A 263 28.99 -52.44 -15.31
CA MET A 263 28.98 -53.07 -16.63
C MET A 263 29.74 -54.40 -16.66
N LYS A 264 30.35 -54.83 -15.54
CA LYS A 264 31.13 -56.07 -15.37
C LYS A 264 32.45 -56.10 -16.16
N TYR A 265 33.02 -54.94 -16.44
CA TYR A 265 34.40 -54.84 -16.94
C TYR A 265 35.38 -54.91 -15.78
N ASP A 266 36.58 -55.45 -16.04
CA ASP A 266 37.65 -55.47 -15.05
C ASP A 266 38.16 -54.05 -14.78
N ILE A 267 38.57 -53.76 -13.55
CA ILE A 267 39.17 -52.47 -13.21
C ILE A 267 40.69 -52.67 -13.14
N PRO A 268 41.50 -51.84 -13.82
CA PRO A 268 42.95 -51.86 -13.69
C PRO A 268 43.42 -51.71 -12.25
N THR A 269 44.46 -52.45 -11.86
CA THR A 269 45.00 -52.49 -10.49
C THR A 269 45.43 -51.13 -9.96
N VAL A 270 45.91 -50.25 -10.86
CA VAL A 270 46.31 -48.86 -10.56
C VAL A 270 45.11 -48.07 -10.00
N VAL A 271 43.94 -48.20 -10.64
CA VAL A 271 42.70 -47.51 -10.25
C VAL A 271 42.03 -48.20 -9.07
N GLN A 272 42.14 -49.52 -8.95
CA GLN A 272 41.52 -50.31 -7.89
C GLN A 272 41.99 -49.88 -6.48
N SER A 273 43.26 -49.52 -6.34
CA SER A 273 43.82 -49.01 -5.08
C SER A 273 43.18 -47.70 -4.60
N VAL A 274 42.82 -46.82 -5.54
CA VAL A 274 42.18 -45.53 -5.29
C VAL A 274 40.66 -45.71 -5.15
N TYR A 275 40.06 -46.58 -5.98
CA TYR A 275 38.64 -46.90 -5.93
C TYR A 275 38.21 -47.49 -4.59
N ASN A 276 39.02 -48.36 -3.99
CA ASN A 276 38.73 -48.89 -2.65
C ASN A 276 38.72 -47.81 -1.56
N LYS A 277 39.44 -46.70 -1.77
CA LYS A 277 39.46 -45.54 -0.86
C LYS A 277 38.43 -44.48 -1.26
N TRP A 278 37.77 -44.63 -2.41
CA TRP A 278 36.94 -43.60 -3.01
C TRP A 278 35.76 -43.21 -2.15
N ASP A 279 35.05 -44.15 -1.51
CA ASP A 279 33.89 -43.80 -0.68
C ASP A 279 34.30 -42.92 0.51
N LYS A 280 35.45 -43.20 1.13
CA LYS A 280 36.01 -42.36 2.20
C LYS A 280 36.50 -41.01 1.67
N LEU A 281 37.20 -41.01 0.54
CA LEU A 281 37.68 -39.77 -0.10
C LEU A 281 36.52 -38.88 -0.54
N LYS A 282 35.44 -39.47 -1.04
CA LYS A 282 34.23 -38.77 -1.45
C LYS A 282 33.54 -38.14 -0.25
N PHE A 283 33.40 -38.88 0.86
CA PHE A 283 32.85 -38.33 2.10
C PHE A 283 33.68 -37.15 2.63
N VAL A 284 35.01 -37.29 2.63
CA VAL A 284 35.93 -36.19 3.00
C VAL A 284 35.77 -35.03 2.03
N TYR A 285 35.70 -35.26 0.73
CA TYR A 285 35.54 -34.22 -0.28
C TYR A 285 34.22 -33.46 -0.10
N GLU A 286 33.11 -34.16 0.08
CA GLU A 286 31.80 -33.55 0.35
C GLU A 286 31.84 -32.73 1.63
N SER A 287 32.43 -33.27 2.71
CA SER A 287 32.55 -32.57 3.99
C SER A 287 33.44 -31.33 3.92
N VAL A 288 34.59 -31.41 3.23
CA VAL A 288 35.48 -30.26 3.01
C VAL A 288 34.80 -29.21 2.13
N LEU A 289 34.03 -29.64 1.13
CA LEU A 289 33.27 -28.74 0.27
C LEU A 289 32.19 -28.00 1.07
N THR A 290 31.46 -28.68 1.96
CA THR A 290 30.52 -28.04 2.90
C THR A 290 31.23 -27.01 3.77
N VAL A 291 32.33 -27.38 4.44
CA VAL A 291 33.12 -26.46 5.29
C VAL A 291 33.61 -25.22 4.51
N VAL A 292 34.08 -25.41 3.27
CA VAL A 292 34.52 -24.31 2.41
C VAL A 292 33.35 -23.43 1.97
N MET A 293 32.21 -24.03 1.62
CA MET A 293 31.01 -23.29 1.24
C MET A 293 30.46 -22.47 2.41
N ASP A 294 30.33 -23.07 3.59
CA ASP A 294 29.80 -22.42 4.79
C ASP A 294 30.70 -21.23 5.19
N TYR A 295 32.03 -21.43 5.20
CA TYR A 295 32.98 -20.36 5.47
C TYR A 295 32.90 -19.23 4.44
N ASN A 296 32.84 -19.58 3.15
CA ASN A 296 32.74 -18.58 2.08
C ASN A 296 31.41 -17.81 2.17
N GLN A 297 30.30 -18.48 2.52
CA GLN A 297 28.99 -17.85 2.72
C GLN A 297 29.03 -16.82 3.85
N VAL A 298 29.68 -17.14 4.97
CA VAL A 298 29.85 -16.21 6.10
C VAL A 298 30.68 -14.99 5.68
N ILE A 299 31.78 -15.18 4.95
CA ILE A 299 32.63 -14.05 4.50
C ILE A 299 31.93 -13.19 3.45
N GLU A 300 31.21 -13.80 2.51
CA GLU A 300 30.43 -13.07 1.50
C GLU A 300 29.24 -12.33 2.13
N ALA A 301 28.69 -12.83 3.24
CA ALA A 301 27.65 -12.15 3.98
C ALA A 301 28.12 -10.86 4.67
N LEU A 302 29.39 -10.77 5.07
CA LEU A 302 29.93 -9.63 5.80
C LEU A 302 30.49 -8.54 4.86
N SER A 303 30.08 -7.29 5.07
CA SER A 303 30.68 -6.12 4.43
C SER A 303 32.10 -5.84 4.95
N ASP A 304 32.88 -5.01 4.26
CA ASP A 304 34.26 -4.72 4.66
C ASP A 304 34.38 -4.06 6.05
N GLU A 305 33.38 -3.26 6.46
CA GLU A 305 33.31 -2.68 7.81
C GLU A 305 32.97 -3.75 8.87
N GLU A 306 32.02 -4.63 8.57
CA GLU A 306 31.63 -5.72 9.46
C GLU A 306 32.74 -6.76 9.60
N ARG A 307 33.52 -7.02 8.54
CA ARG A 307 34.70 -7.89 8.59
C ARG A 307 35.74 -7.42 9.60
N LEU A 308 35.84 -6.11 9.85
CA LEU A 308 36.72 -5.57 10.89
C LEU A 308 36.17 -5.87 12.29
N LEU A 309 34.84 -5.82 12.47
CA LEU A 309 34.16 -6.17 13.73
C LEU A 309 34.18 -7.69 14.00
N PHE A 310 34.20 -8.53 12.98
CA PHE A 310 34.26 -10.00 13.13
C PHE A 310 35.68 -10.56 13.01
N ARG A 311 36.70 -9.72 12.83
CA ARG A 311 38.08 -10.14 12.52
C ARG A 311 38.65 -11.17 13.50
N GLU A 312 38.45 -10.97 14.81
CA GLU A 312 38.99 -11.88 15.81
C GLU A 312 38.27 -13.23 15.83
N LEU A 313 36.95 -13.23 15.62
CA LEU A 313 36.17 -14.46 15.47
C LEU A 313 36.58 -15.23 14.19
N ILE A 314 36.75 -14.52 13.07
CA ILE A 314 37.27 -15.08 11.82
C ILE A 314 38.68 -15.66 12.04
N ASN A 315 39.56 -14.98 12.79
CA ASN A 315 40.89 -15.49 13.12
C ASN A 315 40.84 -16.80 13.92
N VAL A 316 39.86 -16.98 14.82
CA VAL A 316 39.66 -18.23 15.56
C VAL A 316 39.31 -19.37 14.61
N CYS A 317 38.36 -19.14 13.69
CA CYS A 317 38.01 -20.09 12.63
C CYS A 317 39.21 -20.39 11.71
N ASP A 318 39.96 -19.38 11.29
CA ASP A 318 41.16 -19.53 10.45
C ASP A 318 42.22 -20.41 11.12
N LYS A 319 42.45 -20.23 12.43
CA LYS A 319 43.38 -21.08 13.20
C LYS A 319 42.95 -22.55 13.18
N LYS A 320 41.65 -22.83 13.18
CA LYS A 320 41.10 -24.19 13.10
C LYS A 320 41.17 -24.77 11.69
N ILE A 321 41.07 -23.94 10.66
CA ILE A 321 41.14 -24.35 9.24
C ILE A 321 42.59 -24.54 8.75
N ASN A 322 43.56 -23.83 9.35
CA ASN A 322 44.98 -23.87 8.98
C ASN A 322 45.60 -25.28 8.86
N PRO A 323 45.28 -26.29 9.70
CA PRO A 323 45.75 -27.67 9.51
C PRO A 323 45.34 -28.27 8.15
N GLY A 324 44.17 -27.90 7.62
CA GLY A 324 43.68 -28.29 6.29
C GLY A 324 44.38 -27.59 5.11
N LEU A 325 44.98 -26.41 5.36
CA LEU A 325 45.76 -25.66 4.37
C LEU A 325 47.20 -26.17 4.23
N PHE A 326 47.83 -26.61 5.34
CA PHE A 326 49.27 -26.87 5.36
C PHE A 326 49.69 -28.31 5.71
N LYS A 327 48.90 -29.04 6.52
CA LYS A 327 49.33 -30.33 7.09
C LYS A 327 48.58 -31.54 6.54
N LEU A 328 47.29 -31.41 6.27
CA LEU A 328 46.45 -32.52 5.82
C LEU A 328 46.49 -32.65 4.29
N LYS A 329 46.76 -33.86 3.80
CA LYS A 329 46.73 -34.22 2.37
C LYS A 329 45.62 -35.24 2.12
N TRP A 330 45.14 -35.35 0.88
CA TRP A 330 44.08 -36.33 0.55
C TRP A 330 44.49 -37.79 0.77
N ASN A 331 45.80 -38.09 0.75
CA ASN A 331 46.34 -39.43 0.99
C ASN A 331 46.47 -39.79 2.48
N THR A 332 46.35 -38.82 3.39
CA THR A 332 46.38 -39.06 4.84
C THR A 332 45.00 -39.41 5.39
N GLU A 333 44.92 -40.30 6.38
CA GLU A 333 43.65 -40.54 7.09
C GLU A 333 43.26 -39.27 7.86
N ILE A 334 42.21 -38.62 7.38
CA ILE A 334 41.65 -37.42 8.00
C ILE A 334 40.73 -37.86 9.12
N SER A 335 40.91 -37.29 10.30
CA SER A 335 40.00 -37.53 11.40
C SER A 335 38.66 -36.84 11.10
N GLU A 336 37.58 -37.61 11.11
CA GLU A 336 36.20 -37.08 11.05
C GLU A 336 35.97 -36.00 12.12
N LYS A 337 36.63 -36.16 13.28
CA LYS A 337 36.63 -35.20 14.39
C LYS A 337 37.13 -33.81 13.97
N TYR A 338 38.16 -33.72 13.12
CA TYR A 338 38.66 -32.42 12.67
C TYR A 338 37.63 -31.70 11.79
N LEU A 339 36.95 -32.44 10.91
CA LEU A 339 35.93 -31.89 10.02
C LEU A 339 34.69 -31.46 10.80
N SER A 340 34.26 -32.25 11.80
CA SER A 340 33.17 -31.85 12.69
C SER A 340 33.52 -30.61 13.52
N ASP A 341 34.74 -30.53 14.04
CA ASP A 341 35.18 -29.37 14.84
C ASP A 341 35.23 -28.08 13.98
N CYS A 342 35.65 -28.18 12.71
CA CYS A 342 35.61 -27.04 11.79
C CYS A 342 34.17 -26.62 11.49
N SER A 343 33.27 -27.57 11.22
CA SER A 343 31.87 -27.29 10.94
C SER A 343 31.17 -26.63 12.14
N ILE A 344 31.37 -27.14 13.36
CA ILE A 344 30.77 -26.56 14.58
C ILE A 344 31.18 -25.09 14.75
N HIS A 345 32.48 -24.79 14.65
CA HIS A 345 32.95 -23.40 14.81
C HIS A 345 32.49 -22.47 13.70
N ILE A 346 32.33 -22.96 12.46
CA ILE A 346 31.76 -22.16 11.37
C ILE A 346 30.28 -21.93 11.60
N SER A 347 29.53 -22.94 12.08
CA SER A 347 28.12 -22.79 12.43
C SER A 347 27.91 -21.83 13.61
N GLU A 348 28.76 -21.88 14.64
CA GLU A 348 28.76 -20.90 15.73
C GLU A 348 28.98 -19.47 15.21
N LEU A 349 29.97 -19.28 14.33
CA LEU A 349 30.22 -17.99 13.70
C LEU A 349 29.02 -17.55 12.84
N GLN A 350 28.43 -18.45 12.08
CA GLN A 350 27.27 -18.16 11.24
C GLN A 350 26.08 -17.74 12.08
N HIS A 351 25.79 -18.45 13.17
CA HIS A 351 24.72 -18.06 14.11
C HIS A 351 24.93 -16.65 14.67
N LEU A 352 26.16 -16.30 15.10
CA LEU A 352 26.47 -14.96 15.58
C LEU A 352 26.30 -13.88 14.50
N VAL A 353 26.66 -14.18 13.25
CA VAL A 353 26.49 -13.26 12.12
C VAL A 353 25.01 -13.09 11.77
N ASP A 354 24.24 -14.18 11.77
CA ASP A 354 22.80 -14.16 11.50
C ASP A 354 22.06 -13.39 12.61
N ASP A 355 22.38 -13.64 13.88
CA ASP A 355 21.85 -12.90 15.02
C ASP A 355 22.17 -11.41 14.92
N PHE A 356 23.44 -11.05 14.66
CA PHE A 356 23.85 -9.66 14.44
C PHE A 356 23.05 -8.98 13.33
N LYS A 357 22.85 -9.66 12.20
CA LYS A 357 22.07 -9.12 11.07
C LYS A 357 20.59 -9.00 11.41
N ASN A 358 20.01 -9.99 12.07
CA ASN A 358 18.61 -9.95 12.49
C ASN A 358 18.37 -8.80 13.46
N PHE A 359 19.25 -8.60 14.45
CA PHE A 359 19.17 -7.46 15.36
C PHE A 359 19.35 -6.12 14.65
N ASN A 360 20.24 -6.01 13.66
CA ASN A 360 20.37 -4.78 12.86
C ASN A 360 19.09 -4.47 12.07
N LEU A 361 18.47 -5.50 11.47
CA LEU A 361 17.20 -5.35 10.77
C LEU A 361 16.07 -4.98 11.73
N GLU A 362 16.04 -5.56 12.93
CA GLU A 362 15.09 -5.23 13.98
C GLU A 362 15.25 -3.77 14.44
N ILE A 363 16.49 -3.30 14.66
CA ILE A 363 16.77 -1.89 14.99
C ILE A 363 16.25 -0.95 13.90
N VAL A 364 16.50 -1.27 12.62
CA VAL A 364 15.99 -0.45 11.50
C VAL A 364 14.46 -0.47 11.45
N SER A 365 13.82 -1.63 11.63
CA SER A 365 12.36 -1.74 11.66
C SER A 365 11.74 -0.95 12.83
N ILE A 366 12.39 -0.96 14.00
CA ILE A 366 11.97 -0.13 15.13
C ILE A 366 12.16 1.36 14.81
N CYS A 367 13.25 1.73 14.12
CA CYS A 367 13.46 3.11 13.67
C CYS A 367 12.41 3.57 12.65
N GLU A 368 11.99 2.69 11.74
CA GLU A 368 10.86 2.95 10.83
C GLU A 368 9.57 3.16 11.62
N ALA A 369 9.29 2.32 12.62
CA ALA A 369 8.14 2.50 13.50
C ALA A 369 8.19 3.85 14.25
N ILE A 370 9.38 4.30 14.69
CA ILE A 370 9.57 5.63 15.28
C ILE A 370 9.24 6.73 14.26
N CYS A 371 9.69 6.60 13.01
CA CYS A 371 9.37 7.57 11.94
C CYS A 371 7.85 7.71 11.74
N ASP A 372 7.14 6.59 11.79
CA ASP A 372 5.69 6.52 11.57
C ASP A 372 4.85 6.92 12.79
N THR A 373 5.47 7.20 13.95
CA THR A 373 4.73 7.74 15.10
C THR A 373 4.49 9.24 14.94
N PRO A 374 3.25 9.70 14.70
CA PRO A 374 2.96 11.14 14.73
C PRO A 374 3.03 11.64 16.17
N LEU A 375 3.71 12.76 16.39
CA LEU A 375 3.74 13.49 17.66
C LEU A 375 2.61 14.52 17.77
N ILE A 376 1.98 14.85 16.64
CA ILE A 376 0.87 15.79 16.54
C ILE A 376 -0.29 15.10 15.84
N TYR A 377 -1.47 15.21 16.44
CA TYR A 377 -2.73 14.82 15.82
C TYR A 377 -3.78 15.89 16.10
N VAL A 378 -4.50 16.28 15.05
CA VAL A 378 -5.56 17.30 15.11
C VAL A 378 -6.77 16.74 14.37
N ASP A 379 -7.89 16.56 15.07
CA ASP A 379 -9.13 16.15 14.42
C ASP A 379 -9.69 17.31 13.59
N THR A 380 -9.75 17.13 12.28
CA THR A 380 -10.31 18.13 11.34
C THR A 380 -11.84 18.26 11.45
N SER A 381 -12.49 17.38 12.21
CA SER A 381 -13.95 17.39 12.43
C SER A 381 -14.39 18.18 13.67
N HIS A 382 -13.45 18.53 14.56
CA HIS A 382 -13.73 19.18 15.84
C HIS A 382 -13.13 20.57 15.91
N VAL A 383 -13.92 21.54 16.38
CA VAL A 383 -13.45 22.92 16.62
C VAL A 383 -13.15 23.09 18.10
N TYR A 384 -11.87 23.13 18.45
CA TYR A 384 -11.38 23.15 19.82
C TYR A 384 -11.40 24.56 20.44
N GLU A 385 -11.53 24.62 21.77
CA GLU A 385 -11.08 25.78 22.53
C GLU A 385 -9.56 25.76 22.72
N LEU A 386 -8.89 26.92 22.80
CA LEU A 386 -7.42 26.98 22.87
C LEU A 386 -6.80 26.15 24.00
N LYS A 387 -7.43 26.13 25.18
CA LYS A 387 -6.97 25.33 26.33
C LYS A 387 -7.17 23.83 26.13
N GLU A 388 -8.24 23.46 25.41
CA GLU A 388 -8.55 22.07 25.11
C GLU A 388 -7.58 21.52 24.07
N LEU A 389 -7.27 22.32 23.03
CA LEU A 389 -6.27 21.98 22.03
C LEU A 389 -4.87 21.81 22.66
N ASP A 390 -4.46 22.72 23.54
CA ASP A 390 -3.15 22.64 24.23
C ASP A 390 -3.04 21.37 25.10
N CYS A 391 -4.11 21.05 25.83
CA CYS A 391 -4.20 19.83 26.63
C CYS A 391 -4.17 18.58 25.75
N HIS A 392 -4.94 18.57 24.66
CA HIS A 392 -5.00 17.46 23.72
C HIS A 392 -3.63 17.20 23.05
N LEU A 393 -3.00 18.25 22.52
CA LEU A 393 -1.67 18.16 21.91
C LEU A 393 -0.61 17.69 22.89
N SER A 394 -0.65 18.19 24.14
CA SER A 394 0.30 17.77 25.17
C SER A 394 0.12 16.29 25.56
N ASN A 395 -1.13 15.85 25.79
CA ASN A 395 -1.40 14.45 26.14
C ASN A 395 -1.02 13.49 25.01
N PHE A 396 -1.36 13.84 23.76
CA PHE A 396 -1.02 13.02 22.60
C PHE A 396 0.50 12.92 22.41
N ARG A 397 1.21 14.04 22.60
CA ARG A 397 2.68 14.05 22.59
C ARG A 397 3.25 13.16 23.69
N ASP A 398 2.74 13.22 24.91
CA ASP A 398 3.21 12.39 26.02
C ASP A 398 2.99 10.89 25.75
N GLU A 399 1.84 10.52 25.16
CA GLU A 399 1.55 9.14 24.73
C GLU A 399 2.48 8.67 23.60
N ALA A 400 2.71 9.52 22.59
CA ALA A 400 3.63 9.21 21.49
C ALA A 400 5.06 9.08 22.00
N MET A 401 5.50 9.95 22.90
CA MET A 401 6.81 9.88 23.54
C MET A 401 6.98 8.63 24.40
N ALA A 402 5.94 8.18 25.10
CA ALA A 402 5.99 6.92 25.84
C ALA A 402 6.23 5.72 24.90
N LYS A 403 5.62 5.73 23.71
CA LYS A 403 5.88 4.71 22.67
C LYS A 403 7.32 4.79 22.14
N ILE A 404 7.81 5.99 21.83
CA ILE A 404 9.19 6.20 21.36
C ILE A 404 10.20 5.71 22.41
N LEU A 405 9.96 5.97 23.70
CA LEU A 405 10.80 5.49 24.79
C LEU A 405 10.79 3.97 24.90
N ALA A 406 9.64 3.32 24.75
CA ALA A 406 9.55 1.86 24.72
C ALA A 406 10.32 1.26 23.52
N HIS A 407 10.20 1.86 22.34
CA HIS A 407 10.97 1.48 21.16
C HIS A 407 12.48 1.65 21.37
N TYR A 408 12.90 2.74 22.01
CA TYR A 408 14.30 2.99 22.37
C TYR A 408 14.83 1.96 23.39
N GLU A 409 14.01 1.52 24.35
CA GLU A 409 14.37 0.43 25.27
C GLU A 409 14.58 -0.90 24.53
N CYS A 410 13.73 -1.22 23.55
CA CYS A 410 13.93 -2.39 22.69
C CYS A 410 15.23 -2.31 21.89
N ILE A 411 15.54 -1.18 21.27
CA ILE A 411 16.82 -0.98 20.56
C ILE A 411 18.01 -1.24 21.48
N ILE A 412 17.94 -0.80 22.72
CA ILE A 412 19.00 -1.04 23.71
C ILE A 412 19.11 -2.52 24.03
N GLN A 413 17.99 -3.23 24.18
CA GLN A 413 18.02 -4.69 24.39
C GLN A 413 18.70 -5.39 23.21
N CYS A 414 18.36 -5.05 21.96
CA CYS A 414 19.03 -5.58 20.78
C CYS A 414 20.55 -5.33 20.83
N ILE A 415 20.97 -4.11 21.16
CA ILE A 415 22.41 -3.77 21.23
C ILE A 415 23.11 -4.50 22.38
N VAL A 416 22.45 -4.70 23.53
CA VAL A 416 23.00 -5.45 24.65
C VAL A 416 23.16 -6.93 24.28
N THR A 417 22.19 -7.55 23.61
CA THR A 417 22.32 -8.93 23.14
C THR A 417 23.43 -9.08 22.09
N VAL A 418 23.57 -8.11 21.20
CA VAL A 418 24.73 -8.07 20.27
C VAL A 418 26.03 -7.97 21.07
N TYR A 419 26.10 -7.13 22.11
CA TYR A 419 27.28 -6.98 22.96
C TYR A 419 27.65 -8.29 23.68
N GLU A 420 26.66 -9.02 24.22
CA GLU A 420 26.87 -10.33 24.87
C GLU A 420 27.53 -11.33 23.90
N GLY A 421 27.14 -11.32 22.62
CA GLY A 421 27.75 -12.16 21.58
C GLY A 421 29.23 -11.85 21.31
N PHE A 422 29.70 -10.64 21.64
CA PHE A 422 31.09 -10.23 21.45
C PHE A 422 31.90 -10.14 22.73
N GLU A 423 31.32 -10.38 23.92
CA GLU A 423 31.87 -10.04 25.24
C GLU A 423 33.34 -10.45 25.42
N GLU A 424 33.70 -11.66 24.98
CA GLU A 424 35.05 -12.21 25.09
C GLU A 424 36.11 -11.47 24.25
N TYR A 425 35.69 -10.78 23.18
CA TYR A 425 36.56 -10.18 22.17
C TYR A 425 36.58 -8.65 22.20
N ILE A 426 35.70 -8.02 22.97
CA ILE A 426 35.57 -6.55 23.11
C ILE A 426 36.89 -5.82 23.44
N PRO A 427 37.79 -6.35 24.30
CA PRO A 427 39.07 -5.68 24.60
C PRO A 427 39.93 -5.43 23.36
N LEU A 428 39.81 -6.28 22.33
CA LEU A 428 40.59 -6.21 21.09
C LEU A 428 39.88 -5.37 20.01
N MET A 429 38.60 -5.05 20.19
CA MET A 429 37.70 -4.53 19.14
C MET A 429 37.03 -3.20 19.51
N SER A 430 37.47 -2.57 20.61
CA SER A 430 36.87 -1.36 21.18
C SER A 430 36.63 -0.23 20.17
N GLN A 431 37.57 0.02 19.24
CA GLN A 431 37.42 1.09 18.23
C GLN A 431 36.32 0.78 17.20
N HIS A 432 36.21 -0.47 16.76
CA HIS A 432 35.19 -0.89 15.80
C HIS A 432 33.80 -0.95 16.44
N TRP A 433 33.72 -1.36 17.71
CA TRP A 433 32.49 -1.32 18.49
C TRP A 433 31.95 0.10 18.68
N VAL A 434 32.84 1.06 18.99
CA VAL A 434 32.46 2.48 19.07
C VAL A 434 31.94 3.00 17.73
N HIS A 435 32.58 2.61 16.62
CA HIS A 435 32.11 3.01 15.29
C HIS A 435 30.71 2.45 14.98
N TYR A 436 30.46 1.18 15.32
CA TYR A 436 29.15 0.55 15.19
C TYR A 436 28.06 1.29 16.00
N ILE A 437 28.34 1.62 17.27
CA ILE A 437 27.38 2.36 18.10
C ILE A 437 27.12 3.75 17.52
N ASN A 438 28.15 4.46 17.04
CA ASN A 438 27.98 5.77 16.41
C ASN A 438 27.13 5.69 15.13
N LYS A 439 27.24 4.60 14.36
CA LYS A 439 26.41 4.35 13.18
C LYS A 439 24.95 4.15 13.58
N MET A 440 24.68 3.37 14.64
CA MET A 440 23.33 3.16 15.16
C MET A 440 22.74 4.44 15.76
N ASP A 441 23.52 5.23 16.51
CA ASP A 441 23.12 6.55 16.98
C ASP A 441 22.74 7.47 15.81
N GLY A 442 23.47 7.42 14.69
CA GLY A 442 23.14 8.17 13.48
C GLY A 442 21.81 7.77 12.85
N VAL A 443 21.50 6.46 12.81
CA VAL A 443 20.21 5.96 12.28
C VAL A 443 19.05 6.43 13.15
N ILE A 444 19.19 6.35 14.49
CA ILE A 444 18.17 6.83 15.43
C ILE A 444 17.99 8.35 15.31
N GLU A 445 19.08 9.11 15.16
CA GLU A 445 19.04 10.55 14.97
C GLU A 445 18.21 10.94 13.72
N GLU A 446 18.46 10.29 12.58
CA GLU A 446 17.70 10.55 11.36
C GLU A 446 16.24 10.10 11.48
N ALA A 447 15.97 8.98 12.17
CA ALA A 447 14.60 8.54 12.43
C ALA A 447 13.81 9.54 13.27
N LEU A 448 14.42 10.10 14.32
CA LEU A 448 13.81 11.14 15.14
C LEU A 448 13.59 12.43 14.35
N LYS A 449 14.55 12.87 13.52
CA LYS A 449 14.35 14.03 12.64
C LYS A 449 13.17 13.81 11.70
N GLN A 450 13.06 12.63 11.10
CA GLN A 450 11.97 12.31 10.18
C GLN A 450 10.61 12.27 10.87
N CYS A 451 10.52 11.69 12.08
CA CYS A 451 9.32 11.71 12.93
C CYS A 451 8.85 13.15 13.21
N VAL A 452 9.78 14.04 13.57
CA VAL A 452 9.44 15.46 13.83
C VAL A 452 9.00 16.17 12.56
N ARG A 453 9.68 15.95 11.42
CA ARG A 453 9.28 16.53 10.12
C ARG A 453 7.89 16.09 9.70
N ALA A 454 7.57 14.81 9.84
CA ALA A 454 6.24 14.27 9.55
C ALA A 454 5.18 14.90 10.47
N SER A 455 5.48 15.06 11.75
CA SER A 455 4.57 15.67 12.72
C SER A 455 4.31 17.15 12.44
N LEU A 456 5.34 17.92 12.05
CA LEU A 456 5.20 19.31 11.62
C LEU A 456 4.40 19.42 10.32
N GLN A 457 4.58 18.47 9.39
CA GLN A 457 3.80 18.41 8.17
C GLN A 457 2.31 18.19 8.47
N VAL A 458 1.97 17.28 9.39
CA VAL A 458 0.57 17.08 9.83
C VAL A 458 -0.03 18.38 10.39
N MET A 459 0.74 19.12 11.21
CA MET A 459 0.30 20.43 11.71
C MET A 459 0.10 21.44 10.57
N LEU A 460 1.02 21.49 9.60
CA LEU A 460 0.93 22.39 8.46
C LEU A 460 -0.29 22.06 7.58
N GLU A 461 -0.53 20.78 7.30
CA GLU A 461 -1.69 20.31 6.53
C GLU A 461 -3.00 20.65 7.24
N ALA A 462 -3.06 20.54 8.57
CA ALA A 462 -4.22 20.93 9.34
C ALA A 462 -4.52 22.44 9.22
N LEU A 463 -3.48 23.29 9.27
CA LEU A 463 -3.61 24.76 9.22
C LEU A 463 -3.86 25.30 7.80
N HIS A 464 -3.10 24.84 6.81
CA HIS A 464 -3.11 25.36 5.43
C HIS A 464 -4.12 24.62 4.53
N GLY A 465 -4.37 23.33 4.80
CA GLY A 465 -5.04 22.42 3.87
C GLY A 465 -4.05 21.74 2.92
N ASP A 466 -4.45 20.60 2.33
CA ASP A 466 -3.62 19.77 1.43
C ASP A 466 -3.43 20.38 0.01
N GLY A 467 -3.74 21.67 -0.16
CA GLY A 467 -3.74 22.36 -1.45
C GLY A 467 -4.97 22.07 -2.33
N THR A 468 -5.79 21.06 -2.02
CA THR A 468 -7.03 20.73 -2.73
C THR A 468 -8.28 21.01 -1.90
N THR A 469 -8.18 20.85 -0.58
CA THR A 469 -9.17 21.19 0.43
C THR A 469 -8.75 22.48 1.12
N GLY A 470 -9.72 23.38 1.35
CA GLY A 470 -9.46 24.63 2.08
C GLY A 470 -9.05 24.38 3.54
N PRO A 471 -8.51 25.40 4.23
CA PRO A 471 -8.05 25.29 5.61
C PRO A 471 -9.19 24.80 6.52
N THR A 472 -8.87 23.84 7.39
CA THR A 472 -9.83 23.27 8.34
C THR A 472 -9.98 24.18 9.55
N GLN A 473 -11.21 24.33 10.05
CA GLN A 473 -11.49 25.21 11.19
C GLN A 473 -11.18 24.44 12.48
N ILE A 474 -10.05 24.74 13.08
CA ILE A 474 -9.54 23.99 14.25
C ILE A 474 -9.84 24.74 15.54
N LEU A 475 -9.86 26.07 15.52
CA LEU A 475 -9.86 26.86 16.75
C LEU A 475 -11.03 27.84 16.86
N LYS A 476 -11.72 27.83 18.00
CA LYS A 476 -12.79 28.77 18.31
C LYS A 476 -12.25 30.01 19.02
N VAL A 477 -12.51 31.19 18.46
CA VAL A 477 -12.18 32.48 19.09
C VAL A 477 -13.46 33.30 19.25
N SER A 478 -13.70 33.83 20.45
CA SER A 478 -14.82 34.75 20.69
C SER A 478 -14.40 36.20 20.54
N ALA A 479 -15.22 37.00 19.85
CA ALA A 479 -15.05 38.44 19.74
C ALA A 479 -15.93 39.14 20.79
N THR A 480 -15.30 39.96 21.62
CA THR A 480 -15.94 40.76 22.67
C THR A 480 -15.60 42.24 22.50
N LEU A 481 -16.45 43.12 23.01
CA LEU A 481 -16.19 44.55 23.05
C LEU A 481 -15.71 44.92 24.47
N LYS A 482 -14.45 45.33 24.61
CA LYS A 482 -13.88 45.77 25.90
C LYS A 482 -13.23 47.14 25.73
N ASN A 483 -13.52 48.09 26.62
CA ASN A 483 -12.97 49.45 26.61
C ASN A 483 -13.11 50.14 25.24
N SER A 484 -14.27 50.04 24.60
CA SER A 484 -14.54 50.64 23.28
C SER A 484 -13.67 50.10 22.13
N ALA A 485 -13.06 48.92 22.29
CA ALA A 485 -12.31 48.22 21.26
C ALA A 485 -12.73 46.75 21.14
N ILE A 486 -12.60 46.17 19.95
CA ILE A 486 -12.87 44.74 19.73
C ILE A 486 -11.68 43.95 20.25
N SER A 487 -11.91 43.12 21.26
CA SER A 487 -10.94 42.19 21.83
C SER A 487 -11.32 40.75 21.50
N PHE A 488 -10.32 39.91 21.26
CA PHE A 488 -10.51 38.48 21.04
C PHE A 488 -10.20 37.71 22.33
N GLU A 489 -11.09 36.78 22.69
CA GLU A 489 -10.88 35.81 23.76
C GLU A 489 -10.92 34.40 23.16
N PRO A 490 -9.82 33.65 23.15
CA PRO A 490 -8.46 34.01 23.59
C PRO A 490 -7.77 35.02 22.65
N SER A 491 -6.69 35.66 23.14
CA SER A 491 -5.95 36.65 22.35
C SER A 491 -5.23 36.02 21.16
N LEU A 492 -5.13 36.73 20.04
CA LEU A 492 -4.40 36.25 18.87
C LEU A 492 -2.91 36.01 19.16
N THR A 493 -2.34 36.76 20.11
CA THR A 493 -0.97 36.54 20.59
C THR A 493 -0.82 35.21 21.31
N THR A 494 -1.79 34.81 22.14
CA THR A 494 -1.76 33.50 22.81
C THR A 494 -1.98 32.34 21.84
N VAL A 495 -2.79 32.53 20.79
CA VAL A 495 -2.94 31.55 19.70
C VAL A 495 -1.62 31.40 18.93
N ALA A 496 -1.00 32.54 18.58
CA ALA A 496 0.28 32.55 17.88
C ALA A 496 1.38 31.87 18.70
N THR A 497 1.44 32.11 20.02
CA THR A 497 2.46 31.48 20.87
C THR A 497 2.33 29.97 20.90
N LEU A 498 1.11 29.41 20.97
CA LEU A 498 0.95 27.94 21.00
C LEU A 498 1.31 27.29 19.66
N ILE A 499 0.90 27.90 18.55
CA ILE A 499 1.21 27.39 17.20
C ILE A 499 2.72 27.51 16.91
N THR A 500 3.35 28.60 17.33
CA THR A 500 4.80 28.79 17.15
C THR A 500 5.65 28.01 18.16
N SER A 501 5.09 27.58 19.29
CA SER A 501 5.77 26.71 20.27
C SER A 501 5.65 25.22 19.97
N THR A 502 5.11 24.82 18.81
CA THR A 502 4.96 23.40 18.43
C THR A 502 6.31 22.68 18.32
N LEU A 503 7.26 23.20 17.53
CA LEU A 503 8.62 22.64 17.44
C LEU A 503 9.37 22.69 18.79
N PRO A 504 9.46 23.83 19.51
CA PRO A 504 10.09 23.87 20.84
C PRO A 504 9.49 22.85 21.82
N GLY A 505 8.16 22.71 21.84
CA GLY A 505 7.49 21.74 22.71
C GLY A 505 7.82 20.29 22.36
N ILE A 506 8.02 19.97 21.07
CA ILE A 506 8.51 18.64 20.66
C ILE A 506 9.97 18.45 21.08
N VAL A 507 10.83 19.45 20.88
CA VAL A 507 12.26 19.39 21.24
C VAL A 507 12.44 19.19 22.75
N ASP A 508 11.66 19.89 23.58
CA ASP A 508 11.68 19.73 25.03
C ASP A 508 11.30 18.30 25.46
N SER A 509 10.32 17.70 24.78
CA SER A 509 9.92 16.31 25.00
C SER A 509 10.98 15.29 24.59
N LEU A 510 11.92 15.64 23.69
CA LEU A 510 13.03 14.77 23.27
C LEU A 510 14.25 14.83 24.20
N MET A 511 14.34 15.82 25.09
CA MET A 511 15.46 15.94 26.05
C MET A 511 15.74 14.69 26.91
N PRO A 512 14.74 13.90 27.34
CA PRO A 512 14.97 12.72 28.19
C PRO A 512 15.69 11.57 27.49
N ILE A 513 15.84 11.58 26.16
CA ILE A 513 16.44 10.49 25.39
C ILE A 513 17.97 10.71 25.32
N PRO A 514 18.79 9.92 26.05
CA PRO A 514 20.24 10.02 25.96
C PRO A 514 20.76 9.40 24.66
N ARG A 515 21.95 9.77 24.20
CA ARG A 515 22.62 9.01 23.13
C ARG A 515 23.04 7.62 23.61
N LEU A 516 23.10 6.64 22.71
CA LEU A 516 23.64 5.32 23.03
C LEU A 516 25.10 5.44 23.48
N ALA A 517 25.91 6.26 22.80
CA ALA A 517 27.29 6.53 23.19
C ALA A 517 27.42 7.04 24.65
N GLU A 518 26.51 7.92 25.09
CA GLU A 518 26.48 8.46 26.46
C GLU A 518 26.02 7.39 27.47
N LYS A 519 25.00 6.61 27.12
CA LYS A 519 24.45 5.54 27.96
C LYS A 519 25.46 4.39 28.18
N PHE A 520 26.25 4.06 27.15
CA PHE A 520 27.33 3.07 27.24
C PHE A 520 28.68 3.66 27.72
N LYS A 521 28.72 4.95 28.10
CA LYS A 521 29.94 5.66 28.57
C LYS A 521 31.10 5.58 27.58
N LEU A 522 30.81 5.52 26.28
CA LEU A 522 31.80 5.56 25.22
C LEU A 522 32.12 7.03 24.93
N THR A 523 33.40 7.37 24.82
CA THR A 523 33.82 8.78 24.63
C THR A 523 33.16 9.36 23.37
N PRO A 524 32.27 10.35 23.49
CA PRO A 524 31.58 10.90 22.34
C PRO A 524 32.57 11.75 21.54
N HIS A 525 33.00 11.25 20.39
CA HIS A 525 33.65 12.10 19.41
C HIS A 525 32.57 12.99 18.77
N ASN A 526 32.46 14.25 19.26
CA ASN A 526 31.77 15.37 18.60
C ASN A 526 30.26 15.23 18.30
N MET A 527 29.52 14.31 18.91
CA MET A 527 28.07 14.20 18.69
C MET A 527 27.28 15.00 19.73
N GLN A 528 26.34 15.83 19.26
CA GLN A 528 25.45 16.67 20.08
C GLN A 528 24.24 15.85 20.55
N ALA A 529 23.54 16.20 21.62
CA ALA A 529 22.33 15.45 22.02
C ALA A 529 21.27 15.37 20.90
N PHE A 530 20.38 14.36 20.92
CA PHE A 530 19.36 14.16 19.87
C PHE A 530 18.46 15.40 19.69
N TRP A 531 18.00 15.99 20.79
CA TRP A 531 17.17 17.20 20.77
C TRP A 531 17.88 18.38 20.07
N ALA A 532 19.19 18.56 20.31
CA ALA A 532 19.97 19.64 19.72
C ALA A 532 20.22 19.43 18.21
N ALA A 533 20.29 18.17 17.77
CA ALA A 533 20.38 17.83 16.35
C ALA A 533 19.06 18.11 15.62
N VAL A 534 17.92 17.79 16.25
CA VAL A 534 16.58 18.10 15.72
C VAL A 534 16.34 19.60 15.68
N GLU A 535 16.70 20.35 16.73
CA GLU A 535 16.55 21.81 16.78
C GLU A 535 17.35 22.51 15.68
N LYS A 536 18.52 21.97 15.32
CA LYS A 536 19.38 22.54 14.28
C LYS A 536 18.96 22.18 12.86
N ASP A 537 18.11 21.19 12.68
CA ASP A 537 17.69 20.68 11.38
C ASP A 537 17.04 21.79 10.52
N ASP A 538 17.55 21.97 9.31
CA ASP A 538 17.12 23.05 8.42
C ASP A 538 15.68 22.85 7.93
N GLU A 539 15.28 21.59 7.71
CA GLU A 539 13.93 21.24 7.26
C GLU A 539 12.88 21.48 8.36
N CYS A 540 13.15 21.06 9.60
CA CYS A 540 12.29 21.36 10.75
C CYS A 540 12.09 22.87 10.94
N LYS A 541 13.17 23.66 10.81
CA LYS A 541 13.10 25.14 10.89
C LYS A 541 12.31 25.73 9.74
N TRP A 542 12.49 25.20 8.54
CA TRP A 542 11.77 25.65 7.35
C TRP A 542 10.26 25.40 7.50
N GLN A 543 9.85 24.19 7.90
CA GLN A 543 8.45 23.85 8.17
C GLN A 543 7.84 24.70 9.31
N GLN A 544 8.60 24.93 10.40
CA GLN A 544 8.16 25.85 11.47
C GLN A 544 8.01 27.30 10.97
N GLY A 545 8.87 27.72 10.02
CA GLY A 545 8.77 29.00 9.32
C GLY A 545 7.47 29.13 8.53
N LEU A 546 7.06 28.07 7.82
CA LEU A 546 5.78 28.02 7.11
C LEU A 546 4.59 28.11 8.09
N ILE A 547 4.61 27.34 9.18
CA ILE A 547 3.57 27.40 10.22
C ILE A 547 3.45 28.83 10.79
N THR A 548 4.57 29.51 11.00
CA THR A 548 4.60 30.90 11.48
C THR A 548 4.07 31.88 10.44
N GLN A 549 4.34 31.63 9.16
CA GLN A 549 3.80 32.41 8.04
C GLN A 549 2.27 32.26 7.93
N GLU A 550 1.72 31.07 8.12
CA GLU A 550 0.26 30.87 8.17
C GLU A 550 -0.39 31.64 9.33
N MET A 551 0.28 31.76 10.47
CA MET A 551 -0.22 32.65 11.53
C MET A 551 -0.25 34.12 11.10
N ALA A 552 0.73 34.58 10.32
CA ALA A 552 0.76 35.94 9.79
C ALA A 552 -0.36 36.18 8.75
N THR A 553 -0.67 35.18 7.90
CA THR A 553 -1.80 35.26 6.96
C THR A 553 -3.12 35.35 7.71
N VAL A 554 -3.31 34.57 8.78
CA VAL A 554 -4.49 34.67 9.66
C VAL A 554 -4.66 36.06 10.24
N VAL A 555 -3.59 36.64 10.80
CA VAL A 555 -3.67 37.99 11.39
C VAL A 555 -4.11 39.01 10.33
N SER A 556 -3.60 38.91 9.09
CA SER A 556 -4.04 39.79 7.99
C SER A 556 -5.50 39.55 7.59
N GLN A 557 -5.98 38.31 7.58
CA GLN A 557 -7.37 38.00 7.25
C GLN A 557 -8.33 38.47 8.35
N ILE A 558 -7.95 38.34 9.62
CA ILE A 558 -8.71 38.86 10.75
C ILE A 558 -8.78 40.40 10.70
N GLN A 559 -7.71 41.08 10.31
CA GLN A 559 -7.76 42.54 10.08
C GLN A 559 -8.76 42.91 8.97
N ASN A 560 -8.88 42.11 7.91
CA ASN A 560 -9.90 42.32 6.90
C ASN A 560 -11.31 42.02 7.43
N TYR A 561 -11.49 40.99 8.26
CA TYR A 561 -12.75 40.71 8.95
C TYR A 561 -13.18 41.87 9.87
N LEU A 562 -12.23 42.49 10.59
CA LEU A 562 -12.51 43.63 11.48
C LEU A 562 -13.07 44.85 10.73
N LYS A 563 -12.72 45.06 9.45
CA LYS A 563 -13.28 46.15 8.63
C LYS A 563 -14.80 46.08 8.48
N ILE A 564 -15.39 44.89 8.57
CA ILE A 564 -16.86 44.72 8.54
C ILE A 564 -17.48 45.44 9.75
N TRP A 565 -16.84 45.28 10.91
CA TRP A 565 -17.29 45.87 12.18
C TRP A 565 -16.87 47.34 12.33
N GLU A 566 -15.83 47.82 11.65
CA GLU A 566 -15.43 49.23 11.65
C GLU A 566 -16.55 50.17 11.18
N SER A 567 -17.47 49.71 10.34
CA SER A 567 -18.65 50.49 9.92
C SER A 567 -19.56 50.91 11.08
N PHE A 568 -19.47 50.22 12.22
CA PHE A 568 -20.26 50.48 13.44
C PHE A 568 -19.46 51.15 14.56
N ARG A 569 -18.20 51.49 14.30
CA ARG A 569 -17.22 52.01 15.28
C ARG A 569 -17.72 53.21 16.07
N ASP A 570 -18.41 54.13 15.40
CA ASP A 570 -18.91 55.38 15.97
C ASP A 570 -19.88 55.17 17.15
N LEU A 571 -20.49 53.99 17.27
CA LEU A 571 -21.49 53.70 18.31
C LEU A 571 -20.89 53.40 19.68
N TRP A 572 -19.69 52.81 19.73
CA TRP A 572 -19.04 52.42 20.98
C TRP A 572 -17.79 53.22 21.33
N GLU A 573 -17.18 53.91 20.36
CA GLU A 573 -15.99 54.75 20.60
C GLU A 573 -16.33 56.08 21.28
N VAL A 574 -17.58 56.55 21.14
CA VAL A 574 -18.00 57.82 21.72
C VAL A 574 -18.70 57.64 23.05
N ASN A 575 -18.21 58.37 24.06
CA ASN A 575 -18.83 58.43 25.38
C ASN A 575 -20.25 58.99 25.29
N THR A 576 -21.23 58.14 25.59
CA THR A 576 -22.66 58.42 25.45
C THR A 576 -23.07 59.68 26.21
N ASP A 577 -22.48 59.95 27.38
CA ASP A 577 -22.89 61.07 28.23
C ASP A 577 -22.38 62.43 27.73
N LEU A 578 -21.18 62.48 27.15
CA LEU A 578 -20.63 63.71 26.56
C LEU A 578 -21.36 64.11 25.28
N LEU A 579 -21.80 63.14 24.48
CA LEU A 579 -22.61 63.40 23.30
C LEU A 579 -24.02 63.86 23.67
N ILE A 580 -24.64 63.27 24.70
CA ILE A 580 -25.95 63.70 25.20
C ILE A 580 -25.90 65.15 25.69
N GLN A 581 -24.84 65.55 26.42
CA GLN A 581 -24.64 66.94 26.82
C GLN A 581 -24.46 67.89 25.63
N ARG A 582 -23.73 67.47 24.59
CA ARG A 582 -23.63 68.25 23.34
C ARG A 582 -24.99 68.32 22.64
N TYR A 583 -25.75 67.24 22.62
CA TYR A 583 -27.07 67.14 22.02
C TYR A 583 -28.08 68.05 22.75
N GLU A 584 -28.00 68.13 24.08
CA GLU A 584 -28.80 69.07 24.90
C GLU A 584 -28.48 70.54 24.57
N ASN A 585 -27.19 70.86 24.48
CA ASN A 585 -26.71 72.22 24.17
C ASN A 585 -27.11 72.70 22.76
N LEU A 586 -27.23 71.78 21.80
CA LEU A 586 -27.58 72.08 20.41
C LEU A 586 -29.09 72.36 20.21
N LYS A 587 -29.94 72.07 21.21
CA LYS A 587 -31.42 72.18 21.13
C LYS A 587 -32.00 71.68 19.79
N PRO A 588 -31.76 70.42 19.40
CA PRO A 588 -32.16 69.90 18.10
C PRO A 588 -33.68 69.84 17.91
N SER A 589 -34.07 69.80 16.64
CA SER A 589 -35.47 69.67 16.21
C SER A 589 -36.05 68.29 16.57
N VAL A 590 -37.38 68.22 16.63
CA VAL A 590 -38.14 66.99 16.88
C VAL A 590 -37.88 65.93 15.80
N SER A 591 -37.68 66.35 14.55
CA SER A 591 -37.36 65.48 13.41
C SER A 591 -35.95 64.88 13.48
N SER A 592 -34.97 65.59 14.06
CA SER A 592 -33.61 65.04 14.26
C SER A 592 -33.58 63.94 15.32
N PHE A 593 -34.38 64.05 16.38
CA PHE A 593 -34.54 62.96 17.36
C PHE A 593 -35.12 61.70 16.70
N ASP A 594 -36.18 61.84 15.89
CA ASP A 594 -36.76 60.69 15.16
C ASP A 594 -35.75 60.08 14.16
N ALA A 595 -34.99 60.89 13.44
CA ALA A 595 -33.98 60.42 12.49
C ALA A 595 -32.85 59.64 13.18
N ASP A 596 -32.37 60.13 14.33
CA ASP A 596 -31.29 59.48 15.08
C ASP A 596 -31.75 58.18 15.76
N ILE A 597 -32.96 58.14 16.32
CA ILE A 597 -33.54 56.91 16.87
C ILE A 597 -33.75 55.86 15.76
N ARG A 598 -34.27 56.27 14.60
CA ARG A 598 -34.40 55.39 13.42
C ARG A 598 -33.05 54.88 12.92
N ARG A 599 -32.00 55.70 12.97
CA ARG A 599 -30.63 55.30 12.61
C ARG A 599 -30.13 54.19 13.54
N CYS A 600 -30.33 54.32 14.86
CA CYS A 600 -29.98 53.27 15.82
C CYS A 600 -30.74 51.96 15.52
N THR A 601 -32.04 52.02 15.22
CA THR A 601 -32.82 50.82 14.84
C THR A 601 -32.32 50.19 13.54
N GLY A 602 -31.94 51.02 12.56
CA GLY A 602 -31.32 50.55 11.31
C GLY A 602 -30.00 49.81 11.53
N VAL A 603 -29.17 50.31 12.45
CA VAL A 603 -27.91 49.63 12.81
C VAL A 603 -28.18 48.30 13.52
N VAL A 604 -29.13 48.24 14.46
CA VAL A 604 -29.51 46.98 15.13
C VAL A 604 -29.92 45.90 14.11
N ASN A 605 -30.74 46.27 13.12
CA ASN A 605 -31.14 45.34 12.06
C ASN A 605 -29.95 44.88 11.21
N ASN A 606 -29.04 45.80 10.84
CA ASN A 606 -27.85 45.48 10.08
C ASN A 606 -26.89 44.53 10.84
N VAL A 607 -26.76 44.70 12.16
CA VAL A 607 -25.94 43.85 13.03
C VAL A 607 -26.57 42.46 13.21
N GLN A 608 -27.90 42.38 13.28
CA GLN A 608 -28.62 41.10 13.33
C GLN A 608 -28.49 40.29 12.04
N LEU A 609 -28.43 40.97 10.88
CA LEU A 609 -28.24 40.33 9.57
C LEU A 609 -26.84 39.74 9.36
N GLN A 610 -25.82 40.19 10.10
CA GLN A 610 -24.48 39.60 10.01
C GLN A 610 -24.51 38.14 10.50
N GLU A 611 -23.53 37.32 10.13
CA GLU A 611 -23.39 35.96 10.66
C GLU A 611 -22.85 35.97 12.09
N SER A 612 -23.32 35.05 12.94
CA SER A 612 -22.91 34.99 14.36
C SER A 612 -21.59 34.23 14.54
N VAL A 613 -21.33 33.27 13.65
CA VAL A 613 -20.12 32.48 13.63
C VAL A 613 -19.60 32.54 12.20
N SER A 614 -18.39 33.05 12.02
CA SER A 614 -17.77 33.20 10.70
C SER A 614 -16.43 32.47 10.66
N PRO A 615 -16.15 31.73 9.57
CA PRO A 615 -14.85 31.09 9.40
C PRO A 615 -13.83 32.07 8.83
N VAL A 616 -12.68 32.18 9.48
CA VAL A 616 -11.52 32.96 9.02
C VAL A 616 -10.30 32.06 9.02
N HIS A 617 -9.94 31.55 7.83
CA HIS A 617 -8.88 30.55 7.65
C HIS A 617 -9.08 29.33 8.56
N PHE A 618 -8.14 29.00 9.46
CA PHE A 618 -8.30 27.90 10.43
C PHE A 618 -9.02 28.29 11.75
N ILE A 619 -9.47 29.54 11.89
CA ILE A 619 -10.13 30.05 13.10
C ILE A 619 -11.62 30.27 12.84
N MET A 620 -12.47 29.74 13.73
CA MET A 620 -13.89 30.04 13.77
C MET A 620 -14.18 31.16 14.77
N ILE A 621 -14.55 32.34 14.25
CA ILE A 621 -14.82 33.52 15.06
C ILE A 621 -16.29 33.52 15.50
N ASN A 622 -16.53 33.44 16.80
CA ASN A 622 -17.84 33.64 17.40
C ASN A 622 -18.04 35.12 17.78
N SER A 623 -18.86 35.82 17.03
CA SER A 623 -19.20 37.24 17.27
C SER A 623 -20.54 37.43 17.96
N MET A 624 -21.14 36.39 18.56
CA MET A 624 -22.42 36.53 19.28
C MET A 624 -22.36 37.55 20.42
N GLN A 625 -21.27 37.54 21.21
CA GLN A 625 -21.11 38.47 22.31
C GLN A 625 -20.90 39.90 21.82
N LEU A 626 -20.05 40.09 20.79
CA LEU A 626 -19.89 41.39 20.13
C LEU A 626 -21.23 41.94 19.61
N LYS A 627 -22.03 41.12 18.91
CA LYS A 627 -23.35 41.50 18.44
C LYS A 627 -24.26 41.94 19.57
N HIS A 628 -24.32 41.16 20.65
CA HIS A 628 -25.15 41.47 21.80
C HIS A 628 -24.75 42.81 22.42
N SER A 629 -23.45 43.06 22.62
CA SER A 629 -22.94 44.32 23.15
C SER A 629 -23.28 45.52 22.25
N ILE A 630 -23.18 45.38 20.92
CA ILE A 630 -23.54 46.47 19.99
C ILE A 630 -25.04 46.77 20.05
N ILE A 631 -25.88 45.74 20.09
CA ILE A 631 -27.33 45.89 20.21
C ILE A 631 -27.69 46.55 21.54
N GLU A 632 -27.08 46.10 22.65
CA GLU A 632 -27.26 46.67 23.98
C GLU A 632 -26.87 48.16 24.01
N HIS A 633 -25.73 48.52 23.43
CA HIS A 633 -25.33 49.91 23.27
C HIS A 633 -26.37 50.73 22.49
N CYS A 634 -26.90 50.19 21.39
CA CYS A 634 -27.96 50.88 20.63
C CYS A 634 -29.23 51.07 21.46
N CYS A 635 -29.64 50.08 22.26
CA CYS A 635 -30.79 50.18 23.15
C CYS A 635 -30.57 51.26 24.23
N ILE A 636 -29.38 51.30 24.85
CA ILE A 636 -29.03 52.34 25.83
C ILE A 636 -29.07 53.73 25.19
N TRP A 637 -28.57 53.85 23.95
CA TRP A 637 -28.63 55.09 23.18
C TRP A 637 -30.06 55.54 22.91
N GLN A 638 -30.94 54.62 22.48
CA GLN A 638 -32.35 54.91 22.26
C GLN A 638 -33.05 55.35 23.54
N ASP A 639 -32.84 54.63 24.65
CA ASP A 639 -33.42 54.95 25.96
C ASP A 639 -32.94 56.31 26.48
N LYS A 640 -31.63 56.61 26.37
CA LYS A 640 -31.11 57.92 26.80
C LYS A 640 -31.62 59.08 25.94
N LEU A 641 -31.73 58.90 24.61
CA LEU A 641 -32.32 59.92 23.72
C LEU A 641 -33.80 60.13 24.02
N ALA A 642 -34.54 59.05 24.27
CA ALA A 642 -35.94 59.10 24.68
C ALA A 642 -36.13 59.83 26.02
N LYS A 643 -35.31 59.50 27.03
CA LYS A 643 -35.31 60.17 28.34
C LYS A 643 -34.94 61.65 28.24
N LEU A 644 -33.97 62.02 27.41
CA LEU A 644 -33.62 63.42 27.19
C LEU A 644 -34.76 64.17 26.49
N LEU A 645 -35.43 63.57 25.51
CA LEU A 645 -36.61 64.14 24.87
C LEU A 645 -37.73 64.35 25.90
N LEU A 646 -37.95 63.39 26.81
CA LEU A 646 -38.92 63.49 27.91
C LEU A 646 -38.57 64.62 28.91
N GLN A 647 -37.29 64.79 29.26
CA GLN A 647 -36.85 65.87 30.13
C GLN A 647 -37.01 67.25 29.46
N LEU A 648 -36.65 67.37 28.17
CA LEU A 648 -36.83 68.61 27.42
C LEU A 648 -38.30 69.00 27.26
N THR A 649 -39.19 68.03 27.00
CA THR A 649 -40.64 68.30 26.92
C THR A 649 -41.19 68.70 28.29
N TYR A 650 -40.80 68.01 29.36
CA TYR A 650 -41.21 68.36 30.72
C TYR A 650 -40.77 69.77 31.12
N ASN A 651 -39.51 70.13 30.84
CA ASN A 651 -38.99 71.47 31.11
C ASN A 651 -39.76 72.54 30.30
N ARG A 652 -40.05 72.29 29.02
CA ARG A 652 -40.84 73.22 28.20
C ARG A 652 -42.27 73.40 28.71
N ILE A 653 -42.91 72.33 29.16
CA ILE A 653 -44.24 72.36 29.79
C ILE A 653 -44.18 73.18 31.09
N ARG A 654 -43.21 72.90 31.95
CA ARG A 654 -43.01 73.61 33.23
C ARG A 654 -42.71 75.09 33.03
N ASP A 655 -41.87 75.43 32.06
CA ASP A 655 -41.55 76.81 31.70
C ASP A 655 -42.80 77.56 31.22
N SER A 656 -43.65 76.89 30.43
CA SER A 656 -44.92 77.45 29.96
C SER A 656 -45.89 77.71 31.14
N TYR A 657 -45.98 76.76 32.08
CA TYR A 657 -46.77 76.92 33.30
C TYR A 657 -46.23 78.02 34.22
N HIS A 658 -44.91 78.08 34.41
CA HIS A 658 -44.25 79.09 35.22
C HIS A 658 -44.42 80.48 34.61
N TYR A 659 -44.26 80.62 33.30
CA TYR A 659 -44.52 81.86 32.56
C TYR A 659 -45.97 82.31 32.74
N THR A 660 -46.92 81.40 32.57
CA THR A 660 -48.36 81.67 32.76
C THR A 660 -48.65 82.14 34.19
N LYS A 661 -48.05 81.51 35.20
CA LYS A 661 -48.25 81.84 36.61
C LYS A 661 -47.57 83.15 37.02
N GLU A 662 -46.29 83.34 36.72
CA GLU A 662 -45.59 84.58 37.06
C GLU A 662 -46.19 85.80 36.37
N ASN A 663 -46.57 85.66 35.10
CA ASN A 663 -47.12 86.78 34.36
C ASN A 663 -48.58 87.04 34.74
N SER A 664 -49.37 86.03 35.10
CA SER A 664 -50.70 86.29 35.68
C SER A 664 -50.59 87.04 37.01
N GLU A 665 -49.64 86.68 37.88
CA GLU A 665 -49.39 87.41 39.14
C GLU A 665 -48.92 88.86 38.90
N LYS A 666 -48.06 89.10 37.91
CA LYS A 666 -47.61 90.46 37.53
C LYS A 666 -48.74 91.31 36.95
N VAL A 667 -49.63 90.69 36.15
CA VAL A 667 -50.78 91.35 35.51
C VAL A 667 -51.92 91.61 36.50
N LEU A 668 -52.03 90.82 37.57
CA LEU A 668 -53.04 90.97 38.63
C LEU A 668 -52.66 91.99 39.72
N ARG A 669 -51.41 92.50 39.75
CA ARG A 669 -51.01 93.54 40.71
C ARG A 669 -51.66 94.88 40.37
N ILE A 670 -52.34 95.48 41.35
CA ILE A 670 -52.99 96.78 41.21
C ILE A 670 -51.93 97.88 41.33
N PRO A 671 -51.71 98.73 40.31
CA PRO A 671 -50.76 99.82 40.38
C PRO A 671 -51.26 100.90 41.36
N GLN A 672 -50.42 101.34 42.29
CA GLN A 672 -50.78 102.36 43.30
C GLN A 672 -50.20 103.75 42.96
N SER A 673 -49.39 103.85 41.90
CA SER A 673 -48.74 105.08 41.42
C SER A 673 -48.78 105.22 39.90
N HIS A 674 -48.78 106.46 39.37
CA HIS A 674 -48.82 106.73 37.93
C HIS A 674 -47.63 106.10 37.17
N LYS A 675 -46.44 106.02 37.79
CA LYS A 675 -45.28 105.32 37.21
C LYS A 675 -45.49 103.80 37.11
N GLU A 676 -46.13 103.21 38.11
CA GLU A 676 -46.43 101.77 38.12
C GLU A 676 -47.50 101.40 37.08
N LEU A 677 -48.39 102.35 36.73
CA LEU A 677 -49.40 102.16 35.68
C LEU A 677 -48.82 102.21 34.25
N GLU A 678 -47.76 102.99 34.03
CA GLU A 678 -46.99 102.97 32.78
C GLU A 678 -46.18 101.67 32.64
N GLU A 679 -45.55 101.22 33.73
CA GLU A 679 -44.83 99.94 33.76
C GLU A 679 -45.77 98.74 33.55
N ALA A 680 -46.95 98.73 34.17
CA ALA A 680 -47.95 97.68 33.97
C ALA A 680 -48.47 97.64 32.52
N ASN A 681 -48.68 98.79 31.88
CA ASN A 681 -49.04 98.86 30.45
C ASN A 681 -47.92 98.38 29.53
N ALA A 682 -46.66 98.75 29.81
CA ALA A 682 -45.51 98.29 29.04
C ALA A 682 -45.33 96.76 29.16
N VAL A 683 -45.54 96.21 30.36
CA VAL A 683 -45.53 94.76 30.60
C VAL A 683 -46.68 94.08 29.84
N HIS A 684 -47.89 94.64 29.86
CA HIS A 684 -49.04 94.08 29.14
C HIS A 684 -48.82 94.06 27.61
N GLN A 685 -48.35 95.17 27.03
CA GLN A 685 -48.06 95.24 25.58
C GLN A 685 -46.97 94.26 25.16
N ARG A 686 -45.92 94.11 25.99
CA ARG A 686 -44.88 93.11 25.76
C ARG A 686 -45.46 91.69 25.80
N LEU A 687 -46.24 91.36 26.82
CA LEU A 687 -46.86 90.04 26.95
C LEU A 687 -47.78 89.72 25.77
N PHE A 688 -48.56 90.71 25.29
CA PHE A 688 -49.43 90.55 24.13
C PHE A 688 -48.64 90.27 22.84
N SER A 689 -47.51 90.95 22.66
CA SER A 689 -46.62 90.70 21.51
C SER A 689 -45.92 89.34 21.54
N GLU A 690 -45.70 88.77 22.73
CA GLU A 690 -45.06 87.46 22.93
C GLU A 690 -46.06 86.28 22.78
N ILE A 691 -47.38 86.52 22.74
CA ILE A 691 -48.42 85.47 22.58
C ILE A 691 -48.17 84.55 21.37
N PRO A 692 -48.04 85.04 20.12
CA PRO A 692 -47.92 84.18 18.95
C PRO A 692 -46.64 83.31 18.97
N GLU A 693 -45.54 83.84 19.51
CA GLU A 693 -44.29 83.08 19.66
C GLU A 693 -44.41 81.97 20.70
N ARG A 694 -45.16 82.19 21.78
CA ARG A 694 -45.40 81.19 22.83
C ARG A 694 -46.43 80.14 22.41
N GLU A 695 -47.45 80.55 21.66
CA GLU A 695 -48.47 79.64 21.15
C GLU A 695 -47.90 78.66 20.11
N ALA A 696 -46.88 79.08 19.35
CA ALA A 696 -46.11 78.23 18.45
C ALA A 696 -45.30 77.12 19.15
N ILE A 697 -45.13 77.16 20.47
CA ILE A 697 -44.42 76.13 21.26
C ILE A 697 -45.33 74.92 21.54
N PHE A 698 -46.65 75.12 21.66
CA PHE A 698 -47.61 74.05 21.92
C PHE A 698 -47.66 72.95 20.85
N PRO A 699 -47.68 73.24 19.53
CA PRO A 699 -47.61 72.18 18.52
C PRO A 699 -46.27 71.43 18.60
N VAL A 700 -45.17 72.11 18.91
CA VAL A 700 -43.85 71.45 19.09
C VAL A 700 -43.87 70.49 20.29
N ILE A 701 -44.49 70.87 21.40
CA ILE A 701 -44.65 69.98 22.57
C ILE A 701 -45.50 68.75 22.20
N ARG A 702 -46.54 68.94 21.38
CA ARG A 702 -47.38 67.84 20.89
C ARG A 702 -46.64 66.91 19.96
N ASP A 703 -45.87 67.45 19.01
CA ASP A 703 -45.03 66.64 18.11
C ASP A 703 -43.97 65.84 18.89
N GLN A 704 -43.39 66.44 19.95
CA GLN A 704 -42.46 65.72 20.82
C GLN A 704 -43.14 64.61 21.62
N TYR A 705 -44.37 64.83 22.09
CA TYR A 705 -45.17 63.82 22.77
C TYR A 705 -45.56 62.67 21.84
N ASP A 706 -45.94 62.95 20.59
CA ASP A 706 -46.29 61.94 19.59
C ASP A 706 -45.09 61.04 19.26
N ILE A 707 -43.87 61.57 19.25
CA ILE A 707 -42.64 60.77 19.13
C ILE A 707 -42.40 59.90 20.38
N LEU A 708 -42.58 60.44 21.59
CA LEU A 708 -42.42 59.68 22.83
C LEU A 708 -43.42 58.51 22.90
N LEU A 709 -44.65 58.72 22.42
CA LEU A 709 -45.65 57.65 22.27
C LEU A 709 -45.25 56.61 21.24
N LYS A 710 -44.71 57.04 20.09
CA LYS A 710 -44.26 56.15 19.00
C LYS A 710 -43.16 55.17 19.45
N TYR A 711 -42.32 55.57 20.41
CA TYR A 711 -41.23 54.75 20.96
C TYR A 711 -41.57 54.13 22.32
N GLU A 712 -42.85 54.12 22.71
CA GLU A 712 -43.38 53.42 23.90
C GLU A 712 -42.67 53.78 25.22
N VAL A 713 -42.25 55.05 25.36
CA VAL A 713 -41.59 55.51 26.59
C VAL A 713 -42.62 55.57 27.73
N GLU A 714 -42.25 55.09 28.92
CA GLU A 714 -43.11 55.19 30.11
C GLU A 714 -43.33 56.66 30.49
N ILE A 715 -44.56 57.14 30.30
CA ILE A 715 -44.97 58.51 30.63
C ILE A 715 -45.88 58.47 31.86
N THR A 716 -45.51 59.21 32.90
CA THR A 716 -46.28 59.28 34.16
C THR A 716 -47.66 59.91 33.94
N GLU A 717 -48.69 59.44 34.64
CA GLU A 717 -50.05 60.02 34.58
C GLU A 717 -50.06 61.53 34.89
N ASP A 718 -49.17 61.99 35.78
CA ASP A 718 -48.97 63.40 36.10
C ASP A 718 -48.53 64.22 34.88
N PHE A 719 -47.71 63.66 33.99
CA PHE A 719 -47.25 64.32 32.77
C PHE A 719 -48.40 64.48 31.76
N ILE A 720 -49.23 63.45 31.62
CA ILE A 720 -50.41 63.47 30.74
C ILE A 720 -51.42 64.50 31.23
N ASN A 721 -51.63 64.57 32.55
CA ASN A 721 -52.50 65.57 33.17
C ASN A 721 -51.99 66.99 32.97
N LEU A 722 -50.68 67.22 33.11
CA LEU A 722 -50.04 68.52 32.83
C LEU A 722 -50.13 68.92 31.35
N LEU A 723 -49.96 67.98 30.41
CA LEU A 723 -50.05 68.28 28.98
C LEU A 723 -51.49 68.60 28.55
N ASN A 724 -52.47 67.86 29.08
CA ASN A 724 -53.90 68.11 28.83
C ASN A 724 -54.40 69.41 29.51
N GLY A 725 -53.85 69.75 30.67
CA GLY A 725 -54.18 70.98 31.41
C GLY A 725 -53.60 72.25 30.78
N LEU A 726 -52.50 72.13 30.02
CA LEU A 726 -51.74 73.26 29.47
C LEU A 726 -52.60 74.17 28.59
N GLY A 727 -53.41 73.58 27.69
CA GLY A 727 -54.31 74.32 26.81
C GLY A 727 -55.48 74.99 27.56
N GLY A 728 -55.88 74.42 28.70
CA GLY A 728 -56.92 74.99 29.57
C GLY A 728 -56.41 76.19 30.37
N ASP A 729 -55.22 76.07 30.95
CA ASP A 729 -54.63 77.15 31.76
C ASP A 729 -54.07 78.29 30.90
N TRP A 730 -53.60 78.01 29.68
CA TRP A 730 -53.26 79.06 28.72
C TRP A 730 -54.48 79.90 28.33
N LYS A 731 -55.64 79.27 28.10
CA LYS A 731 -56.89 80.00 27.84
C LYS A 731 -57.32 80.87 29.02
N LYS A 732 -57.14 80.39 30.26
CA LYS A 732 -57.40 81.20 31.47
C LYS A 732 -56.44 82.39 31.57
N PHE A 733 -55.18 82.22 31.19
CA PHE A 733 -54.22 83.30 31.16
C PHE A 733 -54.55 84.36 30.10
N LEU A 734 -54.98 83.94 28.91
CA LEU A 734 -55.49 84.85 27.88
C LEU A 734 -56.70 85.64 28.37
N SER A 735 -57.65 84.99 29.06
CA SER A 735 -58.78 85.73 29.66
C SER A 735 -58.34 86.69 30.78
N ILE A 736 -57.34 86.32 31.60
CA ILE A 736 -56.79 87.22 32.64
C ILE A 736 -56.09 88.42 32.00
N LEU A 737 -55.39 88.23 30.88
CA LEU A 737 -54.79 89.31 30.10
C LEU A 737 -55.88 90.23 29.54
N GLU A 738 -56.91 89.71 28.86
CA GLU A 738 -58.03 90.52 28.35
C GLU A 738 -58.77 91.28 29.47
N GLU A 739 -59.01 90.63 30.62
CA GLU A 739 -59.62 91.29 31.78
C GLU A 739 -58.71 92.37 32.38
N SER A 740 -57.39 92.17 32.36
CA SER A 740 -56.43 93.17 32.83
C SER A 740 -56.33 94.37 31.89
N GLU A 741 -56.47 94.17 30.58
CA GLU A 741 -56.55 95.25 29.59
C GLU A 741 -57.77 96.13 29.87
N GLN A 742 -58.94 95.50 30.06
CA GLN A 742 -60.17 96.21 30.41
C GLN A 742 -60.08 96.94 31.76
N LYS A 743 -59.34 96.40 32.73
CA LYS A 743 -59.11 97.05 34.04
C LYS A 743 -58.11 98.20 33.94
N LEU A 744 -57.00 98.03 33.23
CA LEU A 744 -56.01 99.08 32.97
C LEU A 744 -56.62 100.24 32.16
N GLU A 745 -57.53 99.96 31.22
CA GLU A 745 -58.30 101.01 30.51
C GLU A 745 -59.26 101.77 31.42
N ARG A 746 -59.84 101.12 32.44
CA ARG A 746 -60.70 101.77 33.45
C ARG A 746 -59.87 102.60 34.43
N ASP A 747 -58.74 102.09 34.88
CA ASP A 747 -57.84 102.81 35.80
C ASP A 747 -57.20 104.02 35.10
N LYS A 748 -56.90 103.92 33.79
CA LYS A 748 -56.45 105.05 32.95
C LYS A 748 -57.49 106.16 32.80
N LYS A 749 -58.78 105.87 33.05
CA LYS A 749 -59.88 106.85 33.12
C LYS A 749 -60.14 107.38 34.54
N GLY A 750 -59.56 106.72 35.55
CA GLY A 750 -59.74 107.04 36.98
C GLY A 750 -58.60 107.85 37.60
N PHE A 751 -57.45 107.95 36.92
CA PHE A 751 -56.31 108.80 37.30
C PHE A 751 -56.31 110.16 36.60
#